data_AF-A0A5E4QB98-F1
#
_entry.id   AF-A0A5E4QB98-F1
#
_cell.length_a   1.000
_cell.length_b   1.000
_cell.length_c   1.000
_cell.angle_alpha   90.00
_cell.angle_beta   90.00
_cell.angle_gamma   90.00
#
_symmetry.space_group_name_H-M   'P 1'
#
loop_
_entity.id
_entity.type
_entity.pdbx_description
1 polymer ?
#
loop_
_entity_poly.entity_id
_entity_poly.type
_entity_poly.pdbx_seq_one_letter_code
_entity_poly.pdbx_strand_id
1 'polypeptide(L)'
;MDEKEELLHLTSQELQVLSELDSRQFGFLKLRGNEHGRTRALVLKAEEERACSPGERRDICIDPKTYCKLGHFHLLLEDHAKAMSAYQKFYALEPDNWKDPLFLYGLGLCYYHYNAFEWLRKTTVAVVKLEPLKTDPLKPATFNNTMSAKQILDLCKEQAGPASSWSVLGDGLPPPEPPGVPPPRLTADQLAPPAPFVYVESKRDAFSPQLQDFCLKHPIAVVRGLTAALKLDLGLFSTKTLVEAWPDHAVEVRTQLMQSADENWDPSGRRRVWACASHRSHTTVRKYAQYQAGSFQDSLREERERGAGGAGGGGALSDSDGREAGPAKRRRGARMLRFGTNVDLSDERKWRPQLAELQKLPAFARVASAANMLSHVGHVILGMNTVQLYMKVPGSRTPGHQENNNFCSININIGPGDCEWFGVPDAYWGGVKELCDRHGLSYLHGSWWPDPEELRAHGVPVYRFTQRPGDLVWVNAGCVHWVQATGWCNNIAWNVGPLTARQYALALERYEWNKVENFKSIVPMVHLTWNLARNIRVSDPRLHGAVRTCLRQSLRAAAGTLAAARARGVPVRFHGRARGEASHYCGACEREVWHALLVRAHERRHVVHCLACARRASPALAGFLCLEEHHVDELAQVYDAFVLHRAAGPAPD
;
A
#
# COMPACT_ATOMS: atom_id res chain seq x y z
N MET A 1 31.01 50.29 -10.16
CA MET A 1 30.46 48.98 -10.52
C MET A 1 29.80 48.50 -9.26
N ASP A 2 28.51 48.77 -9.14
CA ASP A 2 27.73 48.67 -7.91
C ASP A 2 27.52 47.20 -7.52
N GLU A 3 27.41 46.88 -6.22
CA GLU A 3 27.08 45.54 -5.68
C GLU A 3 25.79 44.93 -6.29
N LYS A 4 24.98 45.75 -6.95
CA LYS A 4 23.77 45.33 -7.67
C LYS A 4 24.05 44.68 -9.03
N GLU A 5 25.17 44.98 -9.69
CA GLU A 5 25.56 44.38 -10.98
C GLU A 5 26.10 42.95 -10.82
N GLU A 6 26.78 42.64 -9.71
CA GLU A 6 27.31 41.27 -9.44
C GLU A 6 26.20 40.24 -9.15
N LEU A 7 25.04 40.67 -8.62
CA LEU A 7 23.90 39.80 -8.33
C LEU A 7 23.06 39.41 -9.55
N LEU A 8 23.18 40.16 -10.66
CA LEU A 8 22.38 39.96 -11.88
C LEU A 8 23.02 38.98 -12.87
N HIS A 9 24.33 38.71 -12.76
CA HIS A 9 25.02 37.83 -13.71
C HIS A 9 24.62 36.36 -13.51
N LEU A 10 24.22 35.67 -14.57
CA LEU A 10 23.96 34.24 -14.52
C LEU A 10 25.28 33.44 -14.48
N THR A 11 25.35 32.45 -13.60
CA THR A 11 26.48 31.51 -13.55
C THR A 11 26.41 30.48 -14.68
N SER A 12 27.52 29.81 -15.01
CA SER A 12 27.53 28.75 -16.03
C SER A 12 26.58 27.58 -15.68
N GLN A 13 26.41 27.26 -14.40
CA GLN A 13 25.49 26.23 -13.94
C GLN A 13 24.02 26.67 -14.11
N GLU A 14 23.73 27.94 -13.84
CA GLU A 14 22.42 28.55 -14.05
C GLU A 14 22.04 28.58 -15.53
N LEU A 15 22.98 28.95 -16.41
CA LEU A 15 22.80 28.92 -17.86
C LEU A 15 22.52 27.51 -18.39
N GLN A 16 23.17 26.49 -17.84
CA GLN A 16 22.91 25.09 -18.20
C GLN A 16 21.47 24.70 -17.85
N VAL A 17 20.99 25.01 -16.65
CA VAL A 17 19.60 24.73 -16.25
C VAL A 17 18.61 25.47 -17.14
N LEU A 18 18.85 26.75 -17.44
CA LEU A 18 18.01 27.55 -18.33
C LEU A 18 18.00 27.02 -19.76
N SER A 19 19.12 26.46 -20.24
CA SER A 19 19.22 25.89 -21.60
C SER A 19 18.28 24.70 -21.81
N GLU A 20 17.94 23.97 -20.75
CA GLU A 20 17.05 22.80 -20.78
C GLU A 20 15.55 23.15 -20.72
N LEU A 21 15.19 24.41 -20.47
CA LEU A 21 13.78 24.83 -20.37
C LEU A 21 13.14 25.11 -21.74
N ASP A 22 12.02 24.47 -22.07
CA ASP A 22 11.35 24.66 -23.36
C ASP A 22 9.81 24.63 -23.26
N SER A 23 9.14 24.90 -24.38
CA SER A 23 7.68 24.98 -24.47
C SER A 23 6.94 23.68 -24.10
N ARG A 24 7.57 22.50 -24.19
CA ARG A 24 6.94 21.20 -23.88
C ARG A 24 6.73 20.99 -22.38
N GLN A 25 7.40 21.78 -21.55
CA GLN A 25 7.24 21.74 -20.10
C GLN A 25 6.02 22.54 -19.62
N PHE A 26 5.36 23.30 -20.51
CA PHE A 26 4.14 24.04 -20.21
C PHE A 26 3.03 23.09 -19.71
N GLY A 27 2.42 23.42 -18.57
CA GLY A 27 1.42 22.57 -17.88
C GLY A 27 2.00 21.45 -17.00
N PHE A 28 3.28 21.08 -17.17
CA PHE A 28 3.97 20.11 -16.30
C PHE A 28 4.85 20.80 -15.25
N LEU A 29 5.50 21.92 -15.60
CA LEU A 29 6.30 22.74 -14.71
C LEU A 29 5.47 23.92 -14.19
N LYS A 30 5.00 23.84 -12.94
CA LYS A 30 4.17 24.88 -12.32
C LYS A 30 5.03 25.98 -11.70
N LEU A 31 5.39 27.00 -12.48
CA LEU A 31 6.22 28.12 -12.02
C LEU A 31 5.42 29.19 -11.23
N ARG A 32 4.09 29.25 -11.36
CA ARG A 32 3.26 30.15 -10.53
C ARG A 32 3.03 29.65 -9.11
N GLY A 33 3.09 28.33 -8.88
CA GLY A 33 2.92 27.72 -7.57
C GLY A 33 4.20 27.68 -6.73
N ASN A 34 4.10 27.18 -5.49
CA ASN A 34 5.24 27.08 -4.56
C ASN A 34 6.19 25.90 -4.86
N GLU A 35 5.79 24.98 -5.74
CA GLU A 35 6.51 23.72 -6.00
C GLU A 35 7.87 23.93 -6.70
N HIS A 36 7.98 24.95 -7.56
CA HIS A 36 9.18 25.19 -8.39
C HIS A 36 9.79 26.59 -8.16
N GLY A 37 9.76 27.09 -6.93
CA GLY A 37 10.19 28.45 -6.59
C GLY A 37 11.63 28.79 -6.99
N ARG A 38 12.56 27.83 -6.91
CA ARG A 38 13.97 28.04 -7.35
C ARG A 38 14.09 28.22 -8.86
N THR A 39 13.41 27.38 -9.64
CA THR A 39 13.39 27.49 -11.12
C THR A 39 12.71 28.78 -11.55
N ARG A 40 11.62 29.17 -10.88
CA ARG A 40 10.95 30.45 -11.12
C ARG A 40 11.88 31.63 -10.88
N ALA A 41 12.57 31.66 -9.74
CA ALA A 41 13.52 32.73 -9.42
C ALA A 41 14.63 32.83 -10.48
N LEU A 42 15.10 31.67 -10.98
CA LEU A 42 16.11 31.63 -12.02
C LEU A 42 15.62 32.16 -13.38
N VAL A 43 14.39 31.81 -13.78
CA VAL A 43 13.78 32.33 -15.01
C VAL A 43 13.57 33.84 -14.92
N LEU A 44 13.09 34.34 -13.77
CA LEU A 44 12.93 35.79 -13.54
C LEU A 44 14.27 36.53 -13.57
N LYS A 45 15.32 35.95 -12.94
CA LYS A 45 16.69 36.49 -13.00
C LYS A 45 17.20 36.59 -14.45
N ALA A 46 16.93 35.56 -15.27
CA ALA A 46 17.33 35.53 -16.67
C ALA A 46 16.56 36.55 -17.54
N GLU A 47 15.30 36.84 -17.22
CA GLU A 47 14.53 37.92 -17.86
C GLU A 47 15.11 39.29 -17.48
N GLU A 48 15.48 39.49 -16.22
CA GLU A 48 15.98 40.76 -15.69
C GLU A 48 17.40 41.10 -16.21
N GLU A 49 18.32 40.13 -16.24
CA GLU A 49 19.66 40.31 -16.85
C GLU A 49 19.56 40.69 -18.34
N ARG A 50 18.64 40.04 -19.07
CA ARG A 50 18.40 40.33 -20.50
C ARG A 50 17.67 41.65 -20.73
N ALA A 51 16.91 42.15 -19.75
CA ALA A 51 16.27 43.46 -19.77
C ALA A 51 17.23 44.60 -19.36
N CYS A 52 18.20 44.33 -18.47
CA CYS A 52 19.24 45.25 -18.00
C CYS A 52 20.46 45.39 -18.92
N SER A 53 20.45 44.73 -20.08
CA SER A 53 21.48 44.88 -21.11
C SER A 53 21.30 46.08 -22.11
N PRO A 54 20.84 47.30 -21.75
CA PRO A 54 20.98 48.46 -22.62
C PRO A 54 22.01 49.46 -22.05
N GLY A 55 23.30 49.18 -22.28
CA GLY A 55 24.38 50.16 -22.15
C GLY A 55 24.76 50.68 -23.54
N GLU A 56 24.51 51.96 -23.80
CA GLU A 56 24.83 52.75 -24.99
C GLU A 56 25.97 52.20 -25.88
N ARG A 57 25.63 51.58 -27.04
CA ARG A 57 26.42 51.54 -28.30
C ARG A 57 25.71 50.72 -29.39
N ARG A 58 25.50 51.36 -30.55
CA ARG A 58 25.46 50.86 -31.95
C ARG A 58 24.95 49.42 -32.22
N ASP A 59 23.91 49.28 -33.06
CA ASP A 59 23.51 48.07 -33.81
C ASP A 59 23.83 46.72 -33.13
N ILE A 60 23.16 46.42 -32.01
CA ILE A 60 23.24 45.09 -31.41
C ILE A 60 22.28 44.16 -32.18
N CYS A 61 22.82 43.35 -33.07
CA CYS A 61 22.12 42.23 -33.67
C CYS A 61 21.88 41.15 -32.60
N ILE A 62 20.71 41.17 -31.96
CA ILE A 62 20.30 40.14 -31.00
C ILE A 62 20.01 38.85 -31.79
N ASP A 63 20.68 37.75 -31.44
CA ASP A 63 20.44 36.43 -32.05
C ASP A 63 18.95 36.07 -31.98
N PRO A 64 18.27 35.81 -33.12
CA PRO A 64 16.86 35.43 -33.17
C PRO A 64 16.49 34.35 -32.15
N LYS A 65 17.36 33.35 -31.90
CA LYS A 65 17.10 32.26 -30.93
C LYS A 65 16.86 32.76 -29.51
N THR A 66 17.39 33.94 -29.16
CA THR A 66 17.13 34.60 -27.88
C THR A 66 15.64 34.89 -27.70
N TYR A 67 14.96 35.36 -28.76
CA TYR A 67 13.51 35.62 -28.74
C TYR A 67 12.71 34.33 -28.62
N CYS A 68 13.11 33.25 -29.29
CA CYS A 68 12.47 31.94 -29.11
C CYS A 68 12.54 31.48 -27.65
N LYS A 69 13.72 31.61 -27.03
CA LYS A 69 13.95 31.21 -25.64
C LYS A 69 13.17 32.07 -24.64
N LEU A 70 13.10 33.38 -24.87
CA LEU A 70 12.23 34.29 -24.10
C LEU A 70 10.75 33.90 -24.24
N GLY A 71 10.32 33.51 -25.45
CA GLY A 71 8.99 32.97 -25.70
C GLY A 71 8.69 31.75 -24.84
N HIS A 72 9.64 30.81 -24.71
CA HIS A 72 9.50 29.65 -23.82
C HIS A 72 9.39 30.06 -22.35
N PHE A 73 10.23 30.98 -21.87
CA PHE A 73 10.21 31.44 -20.48
C PHE A 73 8.89 32.11 -20.11
N HIS A 74 8.44 33.08 -20.92
CA HIS A 74 7.16 33.75 -20.69
C HIS A 74 5.99 32.77 -20.76
N LEU A 75 6.05 31.78 -21.68
CA LEU A 75 5.04 30.73 -21.75
C LEU A 75 5.00 29.90 -20.46
N LEU A 76 6.14 29.46 -19.93
CA LEU A 76 6.23 28.71 -18.68
C LEU A 76 5.82 29.52 -17.43
N LEU A 77 5.94 30.85 -17.50
CA LEU A 77 5.44 31.79 -16.50
C LEU A 77 3.95 32.12 -16.67
N GLU A 78 3.30 31.57 -17.69
CA GLU A 78 1.91 31.84 -18.08
C GLU A 78 1.66 33.33 -18.42
N ASP A 79 2.68 34.03 -18.92
CA ASP A 79 2.56 35.37 -19.51
C ASP A 79 2.40 35.25 -21.03
N HIS A 80 1.19 34.85 -21.45
CA HIS A 80 0.88 34.56 -22.85
C HIS A 80 1.06 35.76 -23.79
N ALA A 81 0.91 36.98 -23.28
CA ALA A 81 1.07 38.20 -24.06
C ALA A 81 2.53 38.44 -24.43
N LYS A 82 3.44 38.34 -23.46
CA LYS A 82 4.89 38.46 -23.73
C LYS A 82 5.42 37.26 -24.51
N ALA A 83 4.92 36.05 -24.23
CA ALA A 83 5.27 34.86 -24.99
C ALA A 83 4.93 35.03 -26.47
N MET A 84 3.71 35.50 -26.78
CA MET A 84 3.29 35.77 -28.16
C MET A 84 4.17 36.86 -28.81
N SER A 85 4.46 37.95 -28.11
CA SER A 85 5.32 39.01 -28.63
C SER A 85 6.73 38.51 -28.96
N ALA A 86 7.33 37.71 -28.08
CA ALA A 86 8.65 37.13 -28.29
C ALA A 86 8.66 36.12 -29.46
N TYR A 87 7.65 35.25 -29.55
CA TYR A 87 7.51 34.32 -30.67
C TYR A 87 7.27 35.02 -32.01
N GLN A 88 6.49 36.10 -32.04
CA GLN A 88 6.28 36.91 -33.26
C GLN A 88 7.58 37.58 -33.71
N LYS A 89 8.39 38.08 -32.77
CA LYS A 89 9.72 38.63 -33.09
C LYS A 89 10.65 37.56 -33.65
N PHE A 90 10.69 36.37 -33.05
CA PHE A 90 11.47 35.24 -33.60
C PHE A 90 10.99 34.85 -35.00
N TYR A 91 9.68 34.75 -35.20
CA TYR A 91 9.07 34.43 -36.49
C TYR A 91 9.45 35.44 -37.60
N ALA A 92 9.57 36.72 -37.25
CA ALA A 92 9.95 37.77 -38.20
C ALA A 92 11.46 37.77 -38.51
N LEU A 93 12.31 37.35 -37.57
CA LEU A 93 13.77 37.46 -37.67
C LEU A 93 14.47 36.18 -38.15
N GLU A 94 13.87 35.00 -37.94
CA GLU A 94 14.45 33.71 -38.32
C GLU A 94 13.72 33.13 -39.55
N PRO A 95 14.32 33.14 -40.76
CA PRO A 95 13.69 32.63 -41.98
C PRO A 95 13.35 31.14 -41.92
N ASP A 96 14.13 30.37 -41.15
CA ASP A 96 13.96 28.92 -40.97
C ASP A 96 13.15 28.56 -39.71
N ASN A 97 12.39 29.50 -39.15
CA ASN A 97 11.60 29.28 -37.92
C ASN A 97 10.67 28.06 -38.01
N TRP A 98 10.19 27.74 -39.21
CA TRP A 98 9.30 26.62 -39.48
C TRP A 98 9.96 25.25 -39.33
N LYS A 99 11.29 25.17 -39.11
CA LYS A 99 12.02 23.92 -38.82
C LYS A 99 12.16 23.66 -37.31
N ASP A 100 11.83 24.62 -36.45
CA ASP A 100 11.96 24.48 -35.00
C ASP A 100 10.63 23.98 -34.39
N PRO A 101 10.53 22.70 -33.97
CA PRO A 101 9.29 22.15 -33.43
C PRO A 101 8.94 22.74 -32.05
N LEU A 102 9.93 23.16 -31.24
CA LEU A 102 9.69 23.72 -29.92
C LEU A 102 9.09 25.12 -30.02
N PHE A 103 9.60 25.93 -30.95
CA PHE A 103 9.01 27.20 -31.32
C PHE A 103 7.56 27.01 -31.79
N LEU A 104 7.33 26.15 -32.79
CA LEU A 104 6.00 25.95 -33.38
C LEU A 104 5.00 25.41 -32.35
N TYR A 105 5.43 24.53 -31.44
CA TYR A 105 4.61 24.04 -30.34
C TYR A 105 4.24 25.15 -29.36
N GLY A 106 5.22 25.97 -28.94
CA GLY A 106 4.99 27.11 -28.05
C GLY A 106 4.07 28.16 -28.67
N LEU A 107 4.28 28.49 -29.94
CA LEU A 107 3.42 29.39 -30.71
C LEU A 107 2.00 28.82 -30.86
N GLY A 108 1.87 27.51 -31.09
CA GLY A 108 0.59 26.80 -31.10
C GLY A 108 -0.18 26.96 -29.79
N LEU A 109 0.49 26.79 -28.64
CA LEU A 109 -0.14 27.01 -27.32
C LEU A 109 -0.64 28.45 -27.14
N CYS A 110 0.12 29.45 -27.62
CA CYS A 110 -0.33 30.83 -27.65
C CYS A 110 -1.56 31.01 -28.55
N TYR A 111 -1.58 30.43 -29.76
CA TYR A 111 -2.77 30.48 -30.63
C TYR A 111 -3.99 29.82 -30.01
N TYR A 112 -3.81 28.70 -29.31
CA TYR A 112 -4.90 28.05 -28.58
C TYR A 112 -5.47 28.96 -27.49
N HIS A 113 -4.60 29.59 -26.67
CA HIS A 113 -5.01 30.51 -25.63
C HIS A 113 -5.85 31.68 -26.18
N TYR A 114 -5.47 32.22 -27.35
CA TYR A 114 -6.19 33.31 -28.01
C TYR A 114 -7.31 32.85 -28.96
N ASN A 115 -7.72 31.58 -28.93
CA ASN A 115 -8.76 31.00 -29.78
C ASN A 115 -8.51 31.16 -31.31
N ALA A 116 -7.26 31.27 -31.73
CA ALA A 116 -6.84 31.41 -33.13
C ALA A 116 -6.74 30.02 -33.81
N PHE A 117 -7.85 29.28 -33.87
CA PHE A 117 -7.86 27.86 -34.25
C PHE A 117 -7.36 27.57 -35.66
N GLU A 118 -7.53 28.49 -36.62
CA GLU A 118 -7.01 28.31 -37.98
C GLU A 118 -5.47 28.25 -38.00
N TRP A 119 -4.83 29.16 -37.26
CA TRP A 119 -3.38 29.26 -37.14
C TRP A 119 -2.82 28.14 -36.27
N LEU A 120 -3.54 27.78 -35.21
CA LEU A 120 -3.25 26.58 -34.41
C LEU A 120 -3.22 25.32 -35.28
N ARG A 121 -4.21 25.14 -36.17
CA ARG A 121 -4.25 23.97 -37.05
C ARG A 121 -3.03 23.93 -37.97
N LYS A 122 -2.64 25.06 -38.56
CA LYS A 122 -1.45 25.16 -39.43
C LYS A 122 -0.16 24.84 -38.68
N THR A 123 0.04 25.42 -37.50
CA THR A 123 1.23 25.18 -36.66
C THR A 123 1.27 23.74 -36.14
N THR A 124 0.15 23.20 -35.67
CA THR A 124 0.07 21.80 -35.21
C THR A 124 0.42 20.81 -36.32
N VAL A 125 -0.09 21.02 -37.55
CA VAL A 125 0.28 20.18 -38.71
C VAL A 125 1.78 20.28 -39.02
N ALA A 126 2.38 21.46 -38.91
CA ALA A 126 3.81 21.63 -39.12
C ALA A 126 4.65 20.90 -38.06
N VAL A 127 4.28 20.99 -36.77
CA VAL A 127 4.92 20.24 -35.68
C VAL A 127 4.85 18.73 -35.95
N VAL A 128 3.67 18.20 -36.29
CA VAL A 128 3.49 16.76 -36.58
C VAL A 128 4.27 16.32 -37.82
N LYS A 129 4.54 17.19 -38.80
CA LYS A 129 5.39 16.83 -39.95
C LYS A 129 6.87 16.75 -39.58
N LEU A 130 7.34 17.60 -38.67
CA LEU A 130 8.73 17.62 -38.20
C LEU A 130 9.00 16.51 -37.17
N GLU A 131 8.06 16.31 -36.26
CA GLU A 131 8.05 15.25 -35.26
C GLU A 131 6.80 14.37 -35.44
N PRO A 132 6.81 13.47 -36.45
CA PRO A 132 5.68 12.57 -36.67
C PRO A 132 5.43 11.72 -35.43
N LEU A 133 4.16 11.72 -35.01
CA LEU A 133 3.68 10.81 -33.98
C LEU A 133 3.95 9.38 -34.46
N LYS A 134 4.82 8.66 -33.74
CA LYS A 134 5.14 7.25 -34.04
C LYS A 134 3.92 6.34 -34.01
N THR A 135 2.84 6.79 -33.38
CA THR A 135 1.59 6.08 -33.19
C THR A 135 0.43 7.07 -33.30
N ASP A 136 -0.63 6.72 -34.02
CA ASP A 136 -1.86 7.51 -34.04
C ASP A 136 -2.51 7.49 -32.66
N PRO A 137 -2.56 8.62 -31.91
CA PRO A 137 -3.20 8.67 -30.60
C PRO A 137 -4.71 8.41 -30.67
N LEU A 138 -5.33 8.47 -31.85
CA LEU A 138 -6.75 8.16 -32.09
C LEU A 138 -6.98 6.67 -32.37
N LYS A 139 -5.93 5.86 -32.57
CA LYS A 139 -5.99 4.40 -32.76
C LYS A 139 -4.97 3.69 -31.86
N PRO A 140 -5.20 3.65 -30.53
CA PRO A 140 -4.30 2.95 -29.62
C PRO A 140 -4.29 1.45 -29.93
N ALA A 141 -3.10 0.84 -29.86
CA ALA A 141 -2.96 -0.61 -29.91
C ALA A 141 -3.83 -1.27 -28.83
N THR A 142 -4.68 -2.22 -29.25
CA THR A 142 -5.60 -2.92 -28.36
C THR A 142 -4.98 -4.23 -27.89
N PHE A 143 -4.86 -4.39 -26.57
CA PHE A 143 -4.35 -5.60 -25.95
C PHE A 143 -5.50 -6.40 -25.35
N ASN A 144 -5.55 -7.70 -25.61
CA ASN A 144 -6.58 -8.58 -25.07
C ASN A 144 -5.97 -9.92 -24.60
N ASN A 145 -6.77 -10.72 -23.90
CA ASN A 145 -6.29 -11.97 -23.31
C ASN A 145 -6.16 -13.13 -24.32
N THR A 146 -6.64 -13.00 -25.56
CA THR A 146 -6.48 -14.06 -26.58
C THR A 146 -5.17 -13.96 -27.34
N MET A 147 -4.48 -12.83 -27.24
CA MET A 147 -3.16 -12.65 -27.86
C MET A 147 -2.10 -13.56 -27.24
N SER A 148 -1.15 -13.99 -28.08
CA SER A 148 0.08 -14.65 -27.64
C SER A 148 1.12 -13.65 -27.14
N ALA A 149 2.09 -14.12 -26.36
CA ALA A 149 3.20 -13.30 -25.89
C ALA A 149 3.95 -12.62 -27.05
N LYS A 150 4.16 -13.33 -28.17
CA LYS A 150 4.80 -12.77 -29.36
C LYS A 150 4.04 -11.57 -29.90
N GLN A 151 2.73 -11.69 -30.09
CA GLN A 151 1.88 -10.60 -30.58
C GLN A 151 1.94 -9.38 -29.63
N ILE A 152 1.93 -9.62 -28.32
CA ILE A 152 2.01 -8.57 -27.30
C ILE A 152 3.37 -7.85 -27.38
N LEU A 153 4.47 -8.61 -27.42
CA LEU A 153 5.83 -8.07 -27.45
C LEU A 153 6.12 -7.32 -28.75
N ASP A 154 5.64 -7.82 -29.89
CA ASP A 154 5.78 -7.16 -31.19
C ASP A 154 5.02 -5.82 -31.20
N LEU A 155 3.77 -5.79 -30.71
CA LEU A 155 3.04 -4.53 -30.55
C LEU A 155 3.71 -3.56 -29.57
N CYS A 156 4.36 -4.06 -28.52
CA CYS A 156 5.10 -3.19 -27.58
C CYS A 156 6.31 -2.50 -28.22
N LYS A 157 6.92 -3.07 -29.26
CA LYS A 157 8.03 -2.41 -29.99
C LYS A 157 7.54 -1.14 -30.69
N GLU A 158 6.30 -1.15 -31.18
CA GLU A 158 5.66 -0.04 -31.87
C GLU A 158 5.00 0.93 -30.87
N GLN A 159 4.27 0.40 -29.88
CA GLN A 159 3.47 1.17 -28.92
C GLN A 159 3.37 0.47 -27.55
N ALA A 160 4.42 0.52 -26.74
CA ALA A 160 4.38 0.02 -25.35
C ALA A 160 3.42 0.82 -24.43
N GLY A 161 2.96 2.00 -24.89
CA GLY A 161 2.22 2.97 -24.08
C GLY A 161 3.13 3.67 -23.05
N PRO A 162 2.67 4.77 -22.45
CA PRO A 162 3.44 5.47 -21.42
C PRO A 162 3.50 4.63 -20.14
N ALA A 163 4.68 4.57 -19.51
CA ALA A 163 4.88 3.80 -18.28
C ALA A 163 3.97 4.22 -17.10
N SER A 164 3.41 5.43 -17.16
CA SER A 164 2.47 5.96 -16.16
C SER A 164 1.06 5.37 -16.26
N SER A 165 0.71 4.65 -17.33
CA SER A 165 -0.64 4.09 -17.54
C SER A 165 -0.75 2.59 -17.29
N TRP A 166 0.29 1.94 -16.79
CA TRP A 166 0.29 0.48 -16.57
C TRP A 166 -0.36 0.13 -15.24
N SER A 167 -1.68 -0.08 -15.28
CA SER A 167 -2.44 -0.75 -14.23
C SER A 167 -2.43 -2.26 -14.46
N VAL A 168 -2.25 -3.04 -13.40
CA VAL A 168 -2.35 -4.50 -13.47
C VAL A 168 -3.79 -5.00 -13.62
N LEU A 169 -4.78 -4.12 -13.42
CA LEU A 169 -6.20 -4.44 -13.54
C LEU A 169 -6.68 -4.48 -15.00
N GLY A 170 -6.04 -3.73 -15.90
CA GLY A 170 -6.51 -3.60 -17.27
C GLY A 170 -6.20 -2.23 -17.90
N ASP A 171 -6.41 -2.14 -19.22
CA ASP A 171 -6.22 -0.90 -19.98
C ASP A 171 -7.42 0.03 -19.78
N GLY A 172 -7.15 1.33 -19.67
CA GLY A 172 -8.20 2.37 -19.59
C GLY A 172 -9.05 2.34 -18.32
N LEU A 173 -8.72 1.49 -17.35
CA LEU A 173 -9.40 1.47 -16.05
C LEU A 173 -8.90 2.63 -15.19
N PRO A 174 -9.80 3.36 -14.51
CA PRO A 174 -9.39 4.36 -13.54
C PRO A 174 -8.64 3.68 -12.37
N PRO A 175 -7.83 4.44 -11.61
CA PRO A 175 -7.33 3.96 -10.34
C PRO A 175 -8.48 3.46 -9.45
N PRO A 176 -8.28 2.42 -8.63
CA PRO A 176 -9.30 2.02 -7.66
C PRO A 176 -9.66 3.18 -6.75
N GLU A 177 -10.91 3.25 -6.32
CA GLU A 177 -11.40 4.24 -5.37
C GLU A 177 -12.13 3.55 -4.21
N PRO A 178 -12.19 4.17 -3.02
CA PRO A 178 -12.98 3.67 -1.92
C PRO A 178 -14.47 3.56 -2.31
N PRO A 179 -15.14 2.41 -2.06
CA PRO A 179 -16.55 2.28 -2.35
C PRO A 179 -17.37 3.13 -1.37
N GLY A 180 -18.41 3.79 -1.86
CA GLY A 180 -19.42 4.40 -1.00
C GLY A 180 -20.18 3.35 -0.18
N VAL A 181 -20.88 3.78 0.86
CA VAL A 181 -21.76 2.89 1.65
C VAL A 181 -22.82 2.27 0.71
N PRO A 182 -22.87 0.93 0.57
CA PRO A 182 -23.76 0.28 -0.39
C PRO A 182 -25.26 0.56 -0.14
N PRO A 183 -26.06 0.83 -1.19
CA PRO A 183 -27.53 0.84 -1.11
C PRO A 183 -28.14 -0.57 -1.24
N PRO A 184 -29.36 -0.82 -0.69
CA PRO A 184 -30.14 0.07 0.17
C PRO A 184 -29.53 0.20 1.57
N ARG A 185 -29.89 1.27 2.30
CA ARG A 185 -29.47 1.43 3.69
C ARG A 185 -30.02 0.28 4.54
N LEU A 186 -29.17 -0.27 5.38
CA LEU A 186 -29.52 -1.33 6.31
C LEU A 186 -30.42 -0.83 7.44
N THR A 187 -31.28 -1.70 7.96
CA THR A 187 -32.05 -1.43 9.19
C THR A 187 -31.16 -1.45 10.43
N ALA A 188 -31.65 -0.93 11.56
CA ALA A 188 -30.90 -0.95 12.82
C ALA A 188 -30.43 -2.37 13.23
N ASP A 189 -31.28 -3.38 13.05
CA ASP A 189 -30.94 -4.78 13.35
C ASP A 189 -29.87 -5.33 12.40
N GLN A 190 -29.92 -4.95 11.13
CA GLN A 190 -28.93 -5.36 10.12
C GLN A 190 -27.56 -4.68 10.33
N LEU A 191 -27.53 -3.55 11.05
CA LEU A 191 -26.30 -2.82 11.39
C LEU A 191 -25.55 -3.44 12.59
N ALA A 192 -26.18 -4.34 13.34
CA ALA A 192 -25.56 -5.11 14.42
C ALA A 192 -25.74 -6.62 14.19
N PRO A 193 -25.23 -7.17 13.07
CA PRO A 193 -25.46 -8.57 12.72
C PRO A 193 -24.81 -9.52 13.74
N PRO A 194 -25.43 -10.67 14.03
CA PRO A 194 -24.82 -11.68 14.87
C PRO A 194 -23.54 -12.22 14.19
N ALA A 195 -22.50 -12.48 14.99
CA ALA A 195 -21.27 -13.06 14.48
C ALA A 195 -21.50 -14.51 14.02
N PRO A 196 -21.19 -14.84 12.77
CA PRO A 196 -21.35 -16.20 12.27
C PRO A 196 -20.31 -17.09 12.96
N PHE A 197 -20.78 -18.22 13.48
CA PHE A 197 -19.92 -19.23 14.07
C PHE A 197 -20.32 -20.64 13.62
N VAL A 198 -19.37 -21.57 13.72
CA VAL A 198 -19.58 -22.99 13.47
C VAL A 198 -18.85 -23.80 14.55
N TYR A 199 -19.46 -24.89 15.01
CA TYR A 199 -18.85 -25.85 15.93
C TYR A 199 -18.23 -27.00 15.14
N VAL A 200 -16.99 -27.33 15.48
CA VAL A 200 -16.26 -28.48 14.95
C VAL A 200 -16.09 -29.48 16.07
N GLU A 201 -16.78 -30.61 16.00
CA GLU A 201 -16.81 -31.62 17.05
C GLU A 201 -15.82 -32.77 16.78
N SER A 202 -15.55 -33.04 15.50
CA SER A 202 -14.69 -34.15 15.09
C SER A 202 -13.61 -33.71 14.10
N LYS A 203 -12.55 -34.53 14.00
CA LYS A 203 -11.54 -34.38 12.95
C LYS A 203 -12.17 -34.42 11.55
N ARG A 204 -13.24 -35.19 11.33
CA ARG A 204 -13.91 -35.23 10.01
C ARG A 204 -14.49 -33.86 9.65
N ASP A 205 -15.12 -33.18 10.61
CA ASP A 205 -15.74 -31.87 10.38
C ASP A 205 -14.67 -30.79 10.16
N ALA A 206 -13.51 -30.91 10.82
CA ALA A 206 -12.37 -30.01 10.63
C ALA A 206 -11.79 -30.04 9.19
N PHE A 207 -11.87 -31.18 8.51
CA PHE A 207 -11.35 -31.39 7.15
C PHE A 207 -12.45 -31.37 6.07
N SER A 208 -13.69 -31.06 6.46
CA SER A 208 -14.82 -30.96 5.54
C SER A 208 -14.69 -29.70 4.66
N PRO A 209 -14.90 -29.80 3.33
CA PRO A 209 -14.93 -28.64 2.44
C PRO A 209 -15.96 -27.59 2.85
N GLN A 210 -17.06 -28.02 3.46
CA GLN A 210 -18.14 -27.15 3.95
C GLN A 210 -17.64 -26.16 5.01
N LEU A 211 -16.62 -26.51 5.80
CA LEU A 211 -16.01 -25.58 6.77
C LEU A 211 -15.27 -24.44 6.06
N GLN A 212 -14.54 -24.75 4.99
CA GLN A 212 -13.88 -23.73 4.16
C GLN A 212 -14.92 -22.84 3.47
N ASP A 213 -15.98 -23.42 2.90
CA ASP A 213 -17.06 -22.68 2.26
C ASP A 213 -17.76 -21.74 3.25
N PHE A 214 -17.99 -22.18 4.49
CA PHE A 214 -18.53 -21.34 5.55
C PHE A 214 -17.62 -20.13 5.81
N CYS A 215 -16.32 -20.37 6.00
CA CYS A 215 -15.34 -19.30 6.22
C CYS A 215 -15.32 -18.29 5.07
N LEU A 216 -15.41 -18.76 3.82
CA LEU A 216 -15.39 -17.91 2.62
C LEU A 216 -16.69 -17.13 2.37
N LYS A 217 -17.82 -17.55 2.96
CA LYS A 217 -19.13 -16.87 2.82
C LYS A 217 -19.30 -15.67 3.72
N HIS A 218 -18.61 -15.64 4.86
CA HIS A 218 -18.79 -14.61 5.88
C HIS A 218 -17.61 -13.62 5.91
N PRO A 219 -17.81 -12.32 6.22
CA PRO A 219 -16.71 -11.37 6.32
C PRO A 219 -15.71 -11.72 7.42
N ILE A 220 -16.23 -12.17 8.55
CA ILE A 220 -15.46 -12.64 9.70
C ILE A 220 -16.27 -13.75 10.37
N ALA A 221 -15.62 -14.84 10.78
CA ALA A 221 -16.30 -16.00 11.35
C ALA A 221 -15.49 -16.65 12.48
N VAL A 222 -16.20 -17.29 13.42
CA VAL A 222 -15.58 -18.03 14.54
C VAL A 222 -15.76 -19.53 14.37
N VAL A 223 -14.67 -20.27 14.35
CA VAL A 223 -14.66 -21.73 14.36
C VAL A 223 -14.38 -22.19 15.79
N ARG A 224 -15.43 -22.66 16.46
CA ARG A 224 -15.39 -23.17 17.84
C ARG A 224 -14.99 -24.64 17.85
N GLY A 225 -14.21 -25.07 18.83
CA GLY A 225 -13.88 -26.49 19.05
C GLY A 225 -12.86 -27.09 18.09
N LEU A 226 -12.40 -26.35 17.06
CA LEU A 226 -11.44 -26.84 16.06
C LEU A 226 -10.16 -27.39 16.69
N THR A 227 -9.55 -26.65 17.62
CA THR A 227 -8.30 -27.05 18.28
C THR A 227 -8.47 -28.31 19.12
N ALA A 228 -9.61 -28.46 19.79
CA ALA A 228 -9.95 -29.65 20.56
C ALA A 228 -10.18 -30.87 19.64
N ALA A 229 -10.96 -30.70 18.57
CA ALA A 229 -11.23 -31.74 17.57
C ALA A 229 -9.94 -32.25 16.89
N LEU A 230 -8.96 -31.37 16.69
CA LEU A 230 -7.65 -31.69 16.13
C LEU A 230 -6.60 -32.11 17.17
N LYS A 231 -6.92 -32.04 18.46
CA LYS A 231 -5.98 -32.26 19.58
C LYS A 231 -4.70 -31.45 19.41
N LEU A 232 -4.88 -30.14 19.17
CA LEU A 232 -3.79 -29.17 19.11
C LEU A 232 -3.27 -28.88 20.53
N ASP A 233 -1.98 -29.07 20.76
CA ASP A 233 -1.30 -28.71 22.00
C ASP A 233 -0.99 -27.21 22.02
N LEU A 234 -1.96 -26.43 22.50
CA LEU A 234 -1.81 -24.99 22.69
C LEU A 234 -0.78 -24.65 23.79
N GLY A 235 -0.42 -25.60 24.66
CA GLY A 235 0.60 -25.44 25.69
C GLY A 235 1.98 -25.11 25.12
N LEU A 236 2.25 -25.53 23.88
CA LEU A 236 3.47 -25.20 23.13
C LEU A 236 3.65 -23.69 22.89
N PHE A 237 2.55 -22.93 22.90
CA PHE A 237 2.50 -21.48 22.70
C PHE A 237 2.26 -20.69 24.00
N SER A 238 2.25 -21.39 25.14
CA SER A 238 2.12 -20.75 26.44
C SER A 238 3.35 -19.86 26.73
N THR A 239 3.15 -18.77 27.45
CA THR A 239 4.23 -17.87 27.85
C THR A 239 5.37 -18.60 28.56
N LYS A 240 5.06 -19.63 29.37
CA LYS A 240 6.06 -20.47 30.02
C LYS A 240 6.94 -21.19 28.99
N THR A 241 6.34 -21.92 28.06
CA THR A 241 7.07 -22.66 27.03
C THR A 241 7.91 -21.74 26.14
N LEU A 242 7.40 -20.55 25.80
CA LEU A 242 8.15 -19.57 25.00
C LEU A 242 9.42 -19.08 25.73
N VAL A 243 9.32 -18.82 27.04
CA VAL A 243 10.45 -18.40 27.87
C VAL A 243 11.48 -19.53 28.02
N GLU A 244 11.02 -20.77 28.19
CA GLU A 244 11.89 -21.95 28.29
C GLU A 244 12.64 -22.23 26.98
N ALA A 245 11.97 -22.03 25.83
CA ALA A 245 12.56 -22.26 24.52
C ALA A 245 13.53 -21.15 24.09
N TRP A 246 13.08 -19.90 24.05
CA TRP A 246 13.86 -18.77 23.51
C TRP A 246 13.62 -17.47 24.29
N PRO A 247 14.21 -17.34 25.50
CA PRO A 247 13.91 -16.24 26.42
C PRO A 247 14.33 -14.86 25.90
N ASP A 248 15.41 -14.79 25.11
CA ASP A 248 15.96 -13.53 24.61
C ASP A 248 15.45 -13.18 23.21
N HIS A 249 14.48 -13.94 22.69
CA HIS A 249 13.84 -13.64 21.42
C HIS A 249 13.16 -12.26 21.47
N ALA A 250 13.29 -11.48 20.39
CA ALA A 250 12.83 -10.10 20.34
C ALA A 250 11.29 -10.01 20.32
N VAL A 251 10.76 -9.01 21.02
CA VAL A 251 9.33 -8.71 21.08
C VAL A 251 9.14 -7.23 20.77
N GLU A 252 8.36 -6.91 19.74
CA GLU A 252 7.87 -5.54 19.54
C GLU A 252 6.79 -5.25 20.58
N VAL A 253 6.86 -4.09 21.22
CA VAL A 253 5.91 -3.68 22.27
C VAL A 253 5.17 -2.43 21.86
N ARG A 254 3.85 -2.47 21.99
CA ARG A 254 2.96 -1.31 21.91
C ARG A 254 2.54 -0.87 23.30
N THR A 255 2.90 0.36 23.68
CA THR A 255 2.47 0.98 24.93
C THR A 255 1.19 1.77 24.67
N GLN A 256 0.12 1.43 25.40
CA GLN A 256 -1.25 1.87 25.14
C GLN A 256 -1.94 2.32 26.43
N LEU A 257 -3.04 3.06 26.30
CA LEU A 257 -3.94 3.40 27.40
C LEU A 257 -4.91 2.23 27.63
N MET A 258 -5.02 1.77 28.88
CA MET A 258 -5.98 0.73 29.28
C MET A 258 -7.39 1.32 29.29
N GLN A 259 -8.27 0.76 28.46
CA GLN A 259 -9.63 1.25 28.22
C GLN A 259 -10.59 0.08 27.94
N SER A 260 -11.89 0.29 28.13
CA SER A 260 -12.95 -0.66 27.76
C SER A 260 -13.04 -0.81 26.24
N ALA A 261 -13.37 -1.99 25.72
CA ALA A 261 -13.37 -2.24 24.27
C ALA A 261 -14.33 -1.34 23.47
N ASP A 262 -15.39 -0.87 24.12
CA ASP A 262 -16.41 -0.02 23.51
C ASP A 262 -16.02 1.46 23.43
N GLU A 263 -14.88 1.84 24.02
CA GLU A 263 -14.52 3.24 24.14
C GLU A 263 -13.05 3.48 23.76
N ASN A 264 -12.81 4.69 23.25
CA ASN A 264 -11.46 5.22 23.12
C ASN A 264 -11.50 6.71 23.44
N TRP A 265 -10.75 7.09 24.46
CA TRP A 265 -10.67 8.41 25.04
C TRP A 265 -9.30 9.00 24.75
N ASP A 266 -9.25 10.32 24.67
CA ASP A 266 -8.01 11.06 24.60
C ASP A 266 -7.17 10.88 25.89
N PRO A 267 -5.86 11.19 25.89
CA PRO A 267 -5.02 11.05 27.08
C PRO A 267 -5.50 11.84 28.30
N SER A 268 -6.33 12.88 28.11
CA SER A 268 -6.93 13.65 29.21
C SER A 268 -8.16 12.97 29.84
N GLY A 269 -8.72 11.95 29.17
CA GLY A 269 -9.92 11.23 29.57
C GLY A 269 -11.19 12.07 29.51
N ARG A 270 -11.24 13.10 28.64
CA ARG A 270 -12.35 14.05 28.57
C ARG A 270 -13.20 13.87 27.32
N ARG A 271 -12.63 13.37 26.22
CA ARG A 271 -13.33 13.26 24.94
C ARG A 271 -13.08 11.91 24.28
N ARG A 272 -14.14 11.29 23.76
CA ARG A 272 -14.01 10.12 22.88
C ARG A 272 -13.37 10.52 21.56
N VAL A 273 -12.41 9.74 21.08
CA VAL A 273 -11.64 10.02 19.86
C VAL A 273 -11.39 8.73 19.10
N TRP A 274 -11.27 8.82 17.78
CA TRP A 274 -10.85 7.67 16.96
C TRP A 274 -9.35 7.39 17.05
N ALA A 275 -8.53 8.41 17.33
CA ALA A 275 -7.08 8.27 17.40
C ALA A 275 -6.68 7.30 18.53
N CYS A 276 -6.07 6.16 18.18
CA CYS A 276 -5.66 5.15 19.14
C CYS A 276 -4.16 5.29 19.45
N ALA A 277 -3.83 5.77 20.65
CA ALA A 277 -2.44 5.95 21.09
C ALA A 277 -1.75 4.59 21.26
N SER A 278 -0.68 4.35 20.50
CA SER A 278 0.02 3.06 20.44
C SER A 278 1.51 3.24 20.12
N HIS A 279 2.32 3.43 21.16
CA HIS A 279 3.74 3.77 21.02
C HIS A 279 4.63 2.53 20.92
N ARG A 280 5.51 2.49 19.91
CA ARG A 280 6.39 1.34 19.64
C ARG A 280 7.66 1.38 20.49
N SER A 281 8.03 0.23 21.03
CA SER A 281 9.31 -0.06 21.70
C SER A 281 9.68 -1.54 21.49
N HIS A 282 10.80 -2.01 22.04
CA HIS A 282 11.24 -3.40 21.91
C HIS A 282 11.68 -3.96 23.26
N THR A 283 11.50 -5.26 23.45
CA THR A 283 11.93 -6.03 24.63
C THR A 283 12.26 -7.47 24.21
N THR A 284 12.41 -8.37 25.19
CA THR A 284 12.55 -9.82 24.97
C THR A 284 11.38 -10.62 25.53
N VAL A 285 11.19 -11.85 25.05
CA VAL A 285 10.16 -12.79 25.55
C VAL A 285 10.21 -12.92 27.06
N ARG A 286 11.39 -13.12 27.66
CA ARG A 286 11.58 -13.21 29.12
C ARG A 286 11.09 -11.98 29.86
N LYS A 287 11.51 -10.79 29.42
CA LYS A 287 11.14 -9.52 30.08
C LYS A 287 9.65 -9.23 29.92
N TYR A 288 9.07 -9.53 28.77
CA TYR A 288 7.63 -9.37 28.56
C TYR A 288 6.82 -10.37 29.39
N ALA A 289 7.26 -11.62 29.48
CA ALA A 289 6.62 -12.66 30.30
C ALA A 289 6.58 -12.27 31.78
N GLN A 290 7.67 -11.69 32.31
CA GLN A 290 7.70 -11.15 33.68
C GLN A 290 6.67 -10.04 33.87
N TYR A 291 6.54 -9.12 32.90
CA TYR A 291 5.52 -8.08 32.93
C TYR A 291 4.09 -8.66 32.86
N GLN A 292 3.83 -9.62 31.96
CA GLN A 292 2.53 -10.25 31.79
C GLN A 292 2.10 -10.97 33.08
N ALA A 293 3.00 -11.76 33.67
CA ALA A 293 2.75 -12.47 34.93
C ALA A 293 2.61 -11.51 36.13
N GLY A 294 3.45 -10.48 36.23
CA GLY A 294 3.36 -9.46 37.27
C GLY A 294 2.03 -8.71 37.22
N SER A 295 1.61 -8.28 36.02
CA SER A 295 0.31 -7.63 35.79
C SER A 295 -0.87 -8.50 36.25
N PHE A 296 -0.80 -9.81 36.02
CA PHE A 296 -1.81 -10.76 36.50
C PHE A 296 -1.83 -10.85 38.03
N GLN A 297 -0.66 -10.97 38.67
CA GLN A 297 -0.54 -11.02 40.14
C GLN A 297 -1.04 -9.73 40.79
N ASP A 298 -0.72 -8.57 40.22
CA ASP A 298 -1.18 -7.27 40.70
C ASP A 298 -2.71 -7.16 40.64
N SER A 299 -3.32 -7.63 39.54
CA SER A 299 -4.78 -7.65 39.41
C SER A 299 -5.45 -8.52 40.47
N LEU A 300 -4.89 -9.71 40.75
CA LEU A 300 -5.41 -10.59 41.80
C LEU A 300 -5.27 -9.98 43.20
N ARG A 301 -4.21 -9.21 43.45
CA ARG A 301 -4.04 -8.44 44.71
C ARG A 301 -5.10 -7.35 44.81
N GLU A 302 -5.29 -6.55 43.77
CA GLU A 302 -6.32 -5.50 43.72
C GLU A 302 -7.73 -6.06 43.96
N GLU A 303 -8.07 -7.23 43.40
CA GLU A 303 -9.37 -7.88 43.63
C GLU A 303 -9.53 -8.38 45.07
N ARG A 304 -8.50 -8.99 45.66
CA ARG A 304 -8.52 -9.44 47.06
C ARG A 304 -8.67 -8.28 48.04
N GLU A 305 -7.97 -7.17 47.80
CA GLU A 305 -8.08 -5.95 48.60
C GLU A 305 -9.48 -5.31 48.51
N ARG A 306 -10.09 -5.32 47.32
CA ARG A 306 -11.48 -4.89 47.12
C ARG A 306 -12.50 -5.80 47.80
N GLY A 307 -12.27 -7.12 47.78
CA GLY A 307 -13.12 -8.10 48.46
C GLY A 307 -12.99 -8.08 49.98
N ALA A 308 -11.80 -7.82 50.52
CA ALA A 308 -11.54 -7.73 51.96
C ALA A 308 -12.08 -6.45 52.60
N GLY A 309 -12.15 -5.34 51.84
CA GLY A 309 -12.72 -4.06 52.32
C GLY A 309 -14.25 -4.05 52.51
N GLY A 310 -14.96 -5.14 52.16
CA GLY A 310 -16.41 -5.27 52.33
C GLY A 310 -16.86 -6.11 53.52
N ALA A 311 -15.95 -6.71 54.30
CA ALA A 311 -16.27 -7.72 55.32
C ALA A 311 -15.73 -7.39 56.73
N GLY A 312 -15.53 -6.11 57.06
CA GLY A 312 -15.07 -5.70 58.39
C GLY A 312 -15.52 -4.30 58.77
N GLY A 313 -16.74 -4.17 59.31
CA GLY A 313 -17.28 -2.89 59.77
C GLY A 313 -18.66 -3.00 60.39
N GLY A 314 -18.89 -3.99 61.25
CA GLY A 314 -20.06 -4.00 62.14
C GLY A 314 -19.79 -3.10 63.35
N GLY A 315 -20.62 -2.08 63.54
CA GLY A 315 -20.82 -1.40 64.83
C GLY A 315 -20.28 0.03 64.91
N ALA A 316 -21.15 1.02 64.64
CA ALA A 316 -21.47 2.13 65.55
C ALA A 316 -22.40 3.13 64.83
N LEU A 317 -23.60 3.30 65.39
CA LEU A 317 -24.50 4.40 65.11
C LEU A 317 -23.89 5.68 65.71
N SER A 318 -23.82 6.78 64.96
CA SER A 318 -23.94 8.13 65.50
C SER A 318 -24.31 9.12 64.40
N ASP A 319 -25.28 9.96 64.75
CA ASP A 319 -26.00 10.94 63.95
C ASP A 319 -25.22 12.27 63.80
N SER A 320 -25.67 13.07 62.83
CA SER A 320 -25.50 14.54 62.67
C SER A 320 -24.21 15.19 62.13
N ASP A 321 -24.47 15.99 61.08
CA ASP A 321 -23.98 17.33 60.70
C ASP A 321 -22.60 17.58 60.06
N GLY A 322 -22.66 18.06 58.81
CA GLY A 322 -22.18 19.41 58.47
C GLY A 322 -20.69 19.67 58.25
N ARG A 323 -20.31 19.73 56.96
CA ARG A 323 -19.19 20.48 56.33
C ARG A 323 -17.74 19.97 56.46
N GLU A 324 -17.15 19.83 55.26
CA GLU A 324 -15.74 19.97 54.86
C GLU A 324 -14.65 19.11 55.55
N ALA A 325 -14.11 18.12 54.82
CA ALA A 325 -12.69 18.02 54.43
C ALA A 325 -12.28 16.59 54.00
N GLY A 326 -12.03 16.36 52.70
CA GLY A 326 -11.27 15.21 52.15
C GLY A 326 -11.93 13.82 52.28
N PRO A 327 -11.57 12.80 51.47
CA PRO A 327 -10.26 12.61 50.86
C PRO A 327 -10.28 12.92 49.37
N ALA A 328 -9.17 13.48 48.89
CA ALA A 328 -8.84 13.46 47.48
C ALA A 328 -8.93 12.02 46.97
N LYS A 329 -10.00 11.67 46.25
CA LYS A 329 -9.93 10.65 45.21
C LYS A 329 -8.83 11.14 44.28
N ARG A 330 -7.58 10.69 44.49
CA ARG A 330 -6.54 10.73 43.45
C ARG A 330 -7.26 10.21 42.21
N ARG A 331 -7.52 11.08 41.23
CA ARG A 331 -7.91 10.64 39.88
C ARG A 331 -6.84 9.61 39.54
N ARG A 332 -7.17 8.31 39.57
CA ARG A 332 -6.22 7.27 39.15
C ARG A 332 -5.84 7.70 37.74
N GLY A 333 -4.60 8.14 37.54
CA GLY A 333 -4.11 8.56 36.23
C GLY A 333 -4.38 7.44 35.22
N ALA A 334 -4.51 7.78 33.94
CA ALA A 334 -4.80 6.79 32.92
C ALA A 334 -3.78 5.65 33.00
N ARG A 335 -4.27 4.42 33.24
CA ARG A 335 -3.40 3.25 33.44
C ARG A 335 -2.81 2.87 32.09
N MET A 336 -1.49 2.92 31.98
CA MET A 336 -0.80 2.45 30.78
C MET A 336 -0.65 0.92 30.84
N LEU A 337 -0.69 0.29 29.66
CA LEU A 337 -0.36 -1.11 29.47
C LEU A 337 0.69 -1.27 28.37
N ARG A 338 1.35 -2.42 28.36
CA ARG A 338 2.23 -2.88 27.28
C ARG A 338 1.62 -4.10 26.62
N PHE A 339 1.64 -4.12 25.30
CA PHE A 339 1.17 -5.21 24.43
C PHE A 339 2.36 -5.73 23.63
N GLY A 340 2.73 -7.00 23.81
CA GLY A 340 3.74 -7.71 23.04
C GLY A 340 3.14 -8.21 21.74
N THR A 341 3.56 -7.64 20.62
CA THR A 341 3.01 -7.89 19.28
C THR A 341 4.11 -8.34 18.33
N ASN A 342 3.71 -8.98 17.22
CA ASN A 342 4.59 -9.30 16.09
C ASN A 342 5.82 -10.14 16.51
N VAL A 343 5.67 -11.06 17.47
CA VAL A 343 6.74 -11.97 17.88
C VAL A 343 6.92 -13.01 16.77
N ASP A 344 8.10 -13.05 16.16
CA ASP A 344 8.33 -13.84 14.94
C ASP A 344 8.64 -15.31 15.24
N LEU A 345 7.77 -16.20 14.77
CA LEU A 345 7.97 -17.64 14.86
C LEU A 345 8.45 -18.26 13.54
N SER A 346 9.02 -17.48 12.61
CA SER A 346 9.46 -17.95 11.28
C SER A 346 10.64 -18.93 11.29
N ASP A 347 11.53 -18.84 12.28
CA ASP A 347 12.74 -19.65 12.35
C ASP A 347 12.41 -21.11 12.75
N GLU A 348 12.34 -21.99 11.75
CA GLU A 348 12.04 -23.42 11.97
C GLU A 348 13.03 -24.12 12.91
N ARG A 349 14.28 -23.65 13.02
CA ARG A 349 15.25 -24.25 13.94
C ARG A 349 14.90 -23.94 15.39
N LYS A 350 14.28 -22.79 15.63
CA LYS A 350 13.87 -22.34 16.96
C LYS A 350 12.50 -22.88 17.35
N TRP A 351 11.55 -22.85 16.42
CA TRP A 351 10.14 -23.05 16.72
C TRP A 351 9.57 -24.35 16.12
N ARG A 352 10.43 -25.34 15.84
CA ARG A 352 10.03 -26.62 15.23
C ARG A 352 8.83 -27.28 15.90
N PRO A 353 8.75 -27.42 17.25
CA PRO A 353 7.59 -28.05 17.89
C PRO A 353 6.29 -27.28 17.62
N GLN A 354 6.33 -25.95 17.77
CA GLN A 354 5.20 -25.06 17.53
C GLN A 354 4.73 -25.14 16.07
N LEU A 355 5.65 -25.03 15.10
CA LEU A 355 5.30 -25.04 13.68
C LEU A 355 4.84 -26.40 13.19
N ALA A 356 5.40 -27.50 13.71
CA ALA A 356 4.97 -28.85 13.41
C ALA A 356 3.53 -29.10 13.91
N GLU A 357 3.17 -28.54 15.06
CA GLU A 357 1.83 -28.67 15.63
C GLU A 357 0.75 -28.07 14.71
N LEU A 358 1.05 -26.94 14.06
CA LEU A 358 0.14 -26.28 13.13
C LEU A 358 -0.09 -27.06 11.82
N GLN A 359 0.73 -28.08 11.52
CA GLN A 359 0.49 -28.97 10.38
C GLN A 359 -0.75 -29.85 10.55
N LYS A 360 -1.29 -29.97 11.77
CA LYS A 360 -2.56 -30.67 12.04
C LYS A 360 -3.79 -29.94 11.49
N LEU A 361 -3.66 -28.64 11.18
CA LEU A 361 -4.75 -27.83 10.63
C LEU A 361 -5.15 -28.29 9.21
N PRO A 362 -6.42 -28.06 8.81
CA PRO A 362 -6.86 -28.32 7.44
C PRO A 362 -6.09 -27.46 6.43
N ALA A 363 -6.05 -27.91 5.16
CA ALA A 363 -5.19 -27.29 4.14
C ALA A 363 -5.47 -25.80 3.87
N PHE A 364 -6.70 -25.33 4.02
CA PHE A 364 -7.06 -23.92 3.92
C PHE A 364 -6.62 -23.09 5.16
N ALA A 365 -6.49 -23.80 6.29
CA ALA A 365 -5.98 -23.39 7.60
C ALA A 365 -4.48 -23.04 7.67
N ARG A 366 -3.67 -23.80 6.92
CA ARG A 366 -2.22 -23.91 7.14
C ARG A 366 -1.43 -22.71 6.62
N VAL A 367 -0.34 -22.41 7.33
CA VAL A 367 0.66 -21.39 6.95
C VAL A 367 1.19 -21.64 5.54
N ALA A 368 1.53 -22.90 5.23
CA ALA A 368 2.00 -23.34 3.92
C ALA A 368 1.09 -24.42 3.35
N SER A 369 0.61 -24.23 2.11
CA SER A 369 -0.28 -25.16 1.41
C SER A 369 -0.24 -24.87 -0.10
N ALA A 370 -0.35 -25.91 -0.94
CA ALA A 370 -0.43 -25.73 -2.40
C ALA A 370 -1.64 -24.88 -2.82
N ALA A 371 -2.70 -24.87 -2.00
CA ALA A 371 -3.92 -24.08 -2.20
C ALA A 371 -3.87 -22.66 -1.59
N ASN A 372 -2.73 -22.24 -1.06
CA ASN A 372 -2.50 -20.90 -0.50
C ASN A 372 -1.59 -20.09 -1.43
N MET A 373 -2.10 -19.00 -2.01
CA MET A 373 -1.31 -18.09 -2.88
C MET A 373 -0.03 -17.62 -2.19
N LEU A 374 -0.05 -17.34 -0.89
CA LEU A 374 1.12 -16.84 -0.17
C LEU A 374 2.27 -17.86 -0.09
N SER A 375 1.98 -19.16 -0.28
CA SER A 375 2.99 -20.21 -0.42
C SER A 375 3.72 -20.16 -1.77
N HIS A 376 3.15 -19.48 -2.77
CA HIS A 376 3.72 -19.31 -4.11
C HIS A 376 4.53 -18.02 -4.26
N VAL A 377 4.64 -17.18 -3.21
CA VAL A 377 5.49 -15.98 -3.23
C VAL A 377 6.97 -16.33 -3.43
N GLY A 378 7.41 -17.48 -2.93
CA GLY A 378 8.80 -17.96 -3.10
C GLY A 378 9.82 -17.36 -2.13
N HIS A 379 9.41 -16.44 -1.24
CA HIS A 379 10.22 -15.91 -0.14
C HIS A 379 9.36 -15.58 1.07
N VAL A 380 10.00 -15.33 2.22
CA VAL A 380 9.35 -15.03 3.49
C VAL A 380 8.77 -13.61 3.49
N ILE A 381 7.49 -13.50 3.86
CA ILE A 381 6.81 -12.26 4.24
C ILE A 381 6.38 -12.44 5.70
N LEU A 382 7.16 -11.85 6.62
CA LEU A 382 6.98 -12.02 8.05
C LEU A 382 5.55 -11.68 8.49
N GLY A 383 4.90 -12.61 9.21
CA GLY A 383 3.52 -12.47 9.69
C GLY A 383 2.43 -12.78 8.68
N MET A 384 2.77 -12.91 7.39
CA MET A 384 1.82 -13.34 6.39
C MET A 384 1.96 -14.82 6.08
N ASN A 385 3.11 -15.24 5.53
CA ASN A 385 3.41 -16.66 5.27
C ASN A 385 4.32 -17.28 6.33
N THR A 386 4.46 -16.60 7.47
CA THR A 386 5.05 -17.11 8.70
C THR A 386 4.16 -16.75 9.88
N VAL A 387 4.28 -17.51 10.96
CA VAL A 387 3.46 -17.32 12.16
C VAL A 387 3.98 -16.12 12.96
N GLN A 388 3.08 -15.24 13.36
CA GLN A 388 3.31 -14.24 14.39
C GLN A 388 2.58 -14.58 15.68
N LEU A 389 3.23 -14.32 16.81
CA LEU A 389 2.66 -14.49 18.14
C LEU A 389 2.44 -13.14 18.82
N TYR A 390 1.37 -13.09 19.60
CA TYR A 390 0.93 -11.93 20.37
C TYR A 390 0.82 -12.34 21.83
N MET A 391 1.45 -11.58 22.73
CA MET A 391 1.37 -11.80 24.17
C MET A 391 0.60 -10.64 24.80
N LYS A 392 -0.55 -10.90 25.40
CA LYS A 392 -1.53 -9.87 25.75
C LYS A 392 -1.82 -9.84 27.26
N VAL A 393 -2.11 -8.63 27.72
CA VAL A 393 -2.77 -8.34 29.00
C VAL A 393 -4.14 -7.70 28.71
N PRO A 394 -5.08 -7.66 29.66
CA PRO A 394 -6.37 -6.99 29.45
C PRO A 394 -6.19 -5.57 28.92
N GLY A 395 -6.98 -5.20 27.91
CA GLY A 395 -6.89 -3.90 27.23
C GLY A 395 -5.89 -3.82 26.08
N SER A 396 -5.08 -4.86 25.82
CA SER A 396 -4.15 -4.88 24.68
C SER A 396 -4.93 -4.81 23.36
N ARG A 397 -4.66 -3.79 22.53
CA ARG A 397 -5.40 -3.51 21.29
C ARG A 397 -4.57 -3.73 20.03
N THR A 398 -5.16 -4.39 19.05
CA THR A 398 -4.81 -4.22 17.63
C THR A 398 -5.83 -3.26 17.03
N PRO A 399 -5.42 -2.05 16.61
CA PRO A 399 -6.33 -1.04 16.07
C PRO A 399 -6.94 -1.47 14.73
N GLY A 400 -7.90 -0.69 14.24
CA GLY A 400 -8.60 -0.93 12.99
C GLY A 400 -7.67 -0.99 11.78
N HIS A 401 -7.88 -2.01 10.96
CA HIS A 401 -7.16 -2.20 9.71
C HIS A 401 -7.89 -3.19 8.80
N GLN A 402 -7.46 -3.25 7.54
CA GLN A 402 -7.61 -4.43 6.70
C GLN A 402 -6.25 -5.12 6.61
N GLU A 403 -6.27 -6.44 6.40
CA GLU A 403 -5.06 -7.21 6.16
C GLU A 403 -4.27 -6.68 4.95
N ASN A 404 -2.96 -6.90 4.98
CA ASN A 404 -2.07 -6.49 3.89
C ASN A 404 -2.52 -7.11 2.57
N ASN A 405 -2.68 -6.28 1.53
CA ASN A 405 -3.21 -6.69 0.24
C ASN A 405 -4.54 -7.49 0.34
N ASN A 406 -5.38 -7.21 1.36
CA ASN A 406 -6.68 -7.85 1.56
C ASN A 406 -6.65 -9.39 1.62
N PHE A 407 -5.53 -10.01 2.00
CA PHE A 407 -5.47 -11.45 2.23
C PHE A 407 -6.34 -11.86 3.43
N CYS A 408 -6.86 -13.08 3.43
CA CYS A 408 -7.51 -13.63 4.61
C CYS A 408 -6.51 -13.77 5.77
N SER A 409 -7.01 -13.79 7.00
CA SER A 409 -6.23 -13.97 8.22
C SER A 409 -6.80 -15.08 9.09
N ILE A 410 -5.89 -15.83 9.70
CA ILE A 410 -6.17 -16.86 10.69
C ILE A 410 -5.68 -16.36 12.02
N ASN A 411 -6.51 -16.44 13.05
CA ASN A 411 -6.08 -16.16 14.42
C ASN A 411 -6.56 -17.27 15.37
N ILE A 412 -5.67 -17.83 16.18
CA ILE A 412 -6.02 -18.79 17.22
C ILE A 412 -5.69 -18.18 18.59
N ASN A 413 -6.67 -18.15 19.48
CA ASN A 413 -6.46 -17.73 20.87
C ASN A 413 -5.88 -18.91 21.66
N ILE A 414 -4.69 -18.72 22.25
CA ILE A 414 -4.02 -19.71 23.09
C ILE A 414 -4.63 -19.74 24.50
N GLY A 415 -5.19 -18.61 24.95
CA GLY A 415 -5.72 -18.43 26.29
C GLY A 415 -4.67 -18.07 27.35
N PRO A 416 -5.04 -18.08 28.65
CA PRO A 416 -6.34 -18.51 29.18
C PRO A 416 -7.47 -17.47 29.05
N GLY A 417 -7.15 -16.20 28.82
CA GLY A 417 -8.14 -15.14 28.66
C GLY A 417 -8.78 -15.08 27.27
N ASP A 418 -9.88 -14.32 27.18
CA ASP A 418 -10.62 -14.12 25.94
C ASP A 418 -10.08 -12.89 25.16
N CYS A 419 -10.47 -12.83 23.88
CA CYS A 419 -10.35 -11.62 23.05
C CYS A 419 -11.72 -11.20 22.54
N GLU A 420 -11.95 -9.90 22.46
CA GLU A 420 -13.12 -9.30 21.84
C GLU A 420 -12.76 -8.78 20.45
N TRP A 421 -13.58 -9.15 19.48
CA TRP A 421 -13.38 -8.86 18.06
C TRP A 421 -14.51 -8.01 17.52
N PHE A 422 -14.13 -7.14 16.60
CA PHE A 422 -15.04 -6.32 15.82
C PHE A 422 -14.70 -6.47 14.34
N GLY A 423 -15.71 -6.54 13.49
CA GLY A 423 -15.51 -6.70 12.05
C GLY A 423 -16.55 -5.95 11.24
N VAL A 424 -16.14 -5.45 10.08
CA VAL A 424 -16.98 -4.76 9.10
C VAL A 424 -16.74 -5.43 7.73
N PRO A 425 -17.79 -5.72 6.94
CA PRO A 425 -17.62 -6.28 5.61
C PRO A 425 -16.76 -5.39 4.71
N ASP A 426 -16.00 -6.02 3.82
CA ASP A 426 -15.12 -5.31 2.88
C ASP A 426 -15.89 -4.28 2.05
N ALA A 427 -17.12 -4.56 1.63
CA ALA A 427 -17.93 -3.62 0.86
C ALA A 427 -18.15 -2.24 1.52
N TYR A 428 -17.92 -2.12 2.84
CA TYR A 428 -18.11 -0.89 3.61
C TYR A 428 -16.78 -0.18 3.97
N TRP A 429 -15.63 -0.66 3.48
CA TRP A 429 -14.32 -0.11 3.88
C TRP A 429 -14.17 1.39 3.52
N GLY A 430 -14.80 1.87 2.44
CA GLY A 430 -14.79 3.28 2.10
C GLY A 430 -15.61 4.16 3.05
N GLY A 431 -16.71 3.65 3.62
CA GLY A 431 -17.44 4.33 4.70
C GLY A 431 -16.63 4.44 5.99
N VAL A 432 -15.82 3.43 6.32
CA VAL A 432 -14.87 3.48 7.45
C VAL A 432 -13.75 4.48 7.16
N LYS A 433 -13.22 4.50 5.93
CA LYS A 433 -12.21 5.49 5.50
C LYS A 433 -12.75 6.91 5.63
N GLU A 434 -13.97 7.18 5.17
CA GLU A 434 -14.60 8.50 5.28
C GLU A 434 -14.68 8.98 6.74
N LEU A 435 -15.00 8.08 7.66
CA LEU A 435 -14.96 8.38 9.09
C LEU A 435 -13.53 8.67 9.59
N CYS A 436 -12.53 7.90 9.16
CA CYS A 436 -11.13 8.20 9.48
C CYS A 436 -10.74 9.61 9.00
N ASP A 437 -11.09 9.96 7.77
CA ASP A 437 -10.81 11.28 7.18
C ASP A 437 -11.52 12.40 7.96
N ARG A 438 -12.79 12.21 8.37
CA ARG A 438 -13.54 13.16 9.22
C ARG A 438 -12.88 13.40 10.58
N HIS A 439 -12.21 12.38 11.12
CA HIS A 439 -11.45 12.46 12.37
C HIS A 439 -9.99 12.89 12.16
N GLY A 440 -9.59 13.26 10.94
CA GLY A 440 -8.23 13.70 10.62
C GLY A 440 -7.17 12.59 10.69
N LEU A 441 -7.58 11.34 10.44
CA LEU A 441 -6.73 10.15 10.53
C LEU A 441 -6.54 9.51 9.16
N SER A 442 -5.33 9.06 8.88
CA SER A 442 -5.09 8.22 7.70
C SER A 442 -5.64 6.81 7.93
N TYR A 443 -6.49 6.34 7.02
CA TYR A 443 -7.02 4.97 7.07
C TYR A 443 -5.91 3.90 6.97
N LEU A 444 -4.94 4.08 6.07
CA LEU A 444 -3.85 3.10 5.86
C LEU A 444 -2.65 3.29 6.80
N HIS A 445 -2.27 4.54 7.09
CA HIS A 445 -1.06 4.83 7.89
C HIS A 445 -1.36 5.08 9.38
N GLY A 446 -2.62 5.33 9.73
CA GLY A 446 -3.03 5.73 11.07
C GLY A 446 -3.24 4.54 12.01
N SER A 447 -3.36 4.86 13.29
CA SER A 447 -3.78 3.95 14.36
C SER A 447 -5.11 4.45 14.90
N TRP A 448 -6.19 3.74 14.59
CA TRP A 448 -7.56 4.18 14.86
C TRP A 448 -8.39 3.09 15.55
N TRP A 449 -9.27 3.50 16.46
CA TRP A 449 -10.22 2.65 17.19
C TRP A 449 -11.63 3.19 16.97
N PRO A 450 -12.44 2.57 16.10
CA PRO A 450 -13.76 3.06 15.76
C PRO A 450 -14.73 3.02 16.94
N ASP A 451 -15.66 3.97 16.99
CA ASP A 451 -16.87 3.85 17.79
C ASP A 451 -17.93 3.04 17.00
N PRO A 452 -18.36 1.85 17.50
CA PRO A 452 -19.36 1.04 16.82
C PRO A 452 -20.71 1.76 16.65
N GLU A 453 -21.09 2.69 17.52
CA GLU A 453 -22.32 3.47 17.37
C GLU A 453 -22.22 4.47 16.23
N GLU A 454 -21.07 5.15 16.09
CA GLU A 454 -20.82 6.09 14.99
C GLU A 454 -20.78 5.37 13.63
N LEU A 455 -20.17 4.19 13.58
CA LEU A 455 -20.19 3.33 12.38
C LEU A 455 -21.63 2.98 11.97
N ARG A 456 -22.46 2.52 12.92
CA ARG A 456 -23.85 2.16 12.66
C ARG A 456 -24.69 3.37 12.24
N ALA A 457 -24.48 4.53 12.87
CA ALA A 457 -25.12 5.78 12.47
C ALA A 457 -24.73 6.21 11.04
N HIS A 458 -23.52 5.86 10.59
CA HIS A 458 -23.05 6.05 9.22
C HIS A 458 -23.51 4.94 8.24
N GLY A 459 -24.36 4.01 8.68
CA GLY A 459 -24.88 2.92 7.85
C GLY A 459 -23.89 1.76 7.64
N VAL A 460 -22.84 1.67 8.47
CA VAL A 460 -21.84 0.60 8.41
C VAL A 460 -22.17 -0.50 9.43
N PRO A 461 -22.39 -1.77 9.00
CA PRO A 461 -22.70 -2.86 9.92
C PRO A 461 -21.45 -3.33 10.66
N VAL A 462 -21.60 -3.63 11.96
CA VAL A 462 -20.50 -4.05 12.83
C VAL A 462 -20.81 -5.41 13.48
N TYR A 463 -20.02 -6.42 13.13
CA TYR A 463 -19.98 -7.69 13.85
C TYR A 463 -19.20 -7.52 15.15
N ARG A 464 -19.68 -8.10 16.25
CA ARG A 464 -18.99 -8.11 17.55
C ARG A 464 -19.10 -9.49 18.20
N PHE A 465 -18.00 -10.04 18.70
CA PHE A 465 -18.00 -11.35 19.37
C PHE A 465 -16.77 -11.60 20.24
N THR A 466 -16.90 -12.59 21.11
CA THR A 466 -15.80 -13.09 21.97
C THR A 466 -15.14 -14.34 21.38
N GLN A 467 -13.82 -14.31 21.21
CA GLN A 467 -12.97 -15.45 20.90
C GLN A 467 -12.40 -16.04 22.20
N ARG A 468 -12.79 -17.27 22.53
CA ARG A 468 -12.33 -18.00 23.72
C ARG A 468 -11.05 -18.79 23.42
N PRO A 469 -10.33 -19.29 24.44
CA PRO A 469 -9.18 -20.16 24.23
C PRO A 469 -9.53 -21.34 23.32
N GLY A 470 -8.66 -21.60 22.35
CA GLY A 470 -8.81 -22.66 21.35
C GLY A 470 -9.71 -22.32 20.16
N ASP A 471 -10.40 -21.19 20.16
CA ASP A 471 -11.18 -20.76 19.00
C ASP A 471 -10.29 -20.20 17.91
N LEU A 472 -10.61 -20.57 16.67
CA LEU A 472 -10.04 -19.98 15.48
C LEU A 472 -10.97 -18.88 14.96
N VAL A 473 -10.44 -17.70 14.70
CA VAL A 473 -11.13 -16.63 13.96
C VAL A 473 -10.60 -16.63 12.53
N TRP A 474 -11.53 -16.69 11.58
CA TRP A 474 -11.28 -16.49 10.16
C TRP A 474 -11.69 -15.07 9.80
N VAL A 475 -10.74 -14.25 9.37
CA VAL A 475 -11.00 -12.94 8.77
C VAL A 475 -10.92 -13.10 7.26
N ASN A 476 -12.03 -12.88 6.57
CA ASN A 476 -12.10 -13.08 5.13
C ASN A 476 -11.50 -11.89 4.36
N ALA A 477 -11.25 -12.11 3.07
CA ALA A 477 -10.56 -11.15 2.21
C ALA A 477 -11.21 -9.77 2.26
N GLY A 478 -10.41 -8.78 2.66
CA GLY A 478 -10.81 -7.37 2.76
C GLY A 478 -11.66 -6.99 3.97
N CYS A 479 -11.96 -7.89 4.91
CA CYS A 479 -12.72 -7.52 6.10
C CYS A 479 -11.92 -6.52 6.96
N VAL A 480 -12.56 -5.38 7.28
CA VAL A 480 -11.99 -4.39 8.20
C VAL A 480 -12.25 -4.90 9.62
N HIS A 481 -11.24 -4.90 10.49
CA HIS A 481 -11.41 -5.43 11.85
C HIS A 481 -10.46 -4.78 12.85
N TRP A 482 -10.82 -4.89 14.13
CA TRP A 482 -10.01 -4.49 15.28
C TRP A 482 -10.29 -5.42 16.47
N VAL A 483 -9.33 -5.50 17.40
CA VAL A 483 -9.33 -6.54 18.44
C VAL A 483 -8.81 -6.00 19.76
N GLN A 484 -9.43 -6.40 20.87
CA GLN A 484 -8.95 -6.14 22.23
C GLN A 484 -8.89 -7.42 23.05
N ALA A 485 -7.81 -7.63 23.81
CA ALA A 485 -7.78 -8.66 24.84
C ALA A 485 -8.67 -8.26 26.03
N THR A 486 -9.57 -9.15 26.45
CA THR A 486 -10.35 -8.96 27.68
C THR A 486 -9.67 -9.60 28.89
N GLY A 487 -8.85 -10.63 28.66
CA GLY A 487 -8.04 -11.31 29.68
C GLY A 487 -6.53 -11.31 29.36
N TRP A 488 -5.76 -12.04 30.16
CA TRP A 488 -4.37 -12.39 29.84
C TRP A 488 -4.37 -13.59 28.91
N CYS A 489 -3.86 -13.42 27.71
CA CYS A 489 -3.82 -14.48 26.72
C CYS A 489 -2.66 -14.30 25.76
N ASN A 490 -2.34 -15.37 25.03
CA ASN A 490 -1.55 -15.27 23.82
C ASN A 490 -2.44 -15.55 22.60
N ASN A 491 -2.08 -15.02 21.44
CA ASN A 491 -2.66 -15.44 20.16
C ASN A 491 -1.54 -15.77 19.19
N ILE A 492 -1.83 -16.64 18.23
CA ILE A 492 -1.01 -16.82 17.04
C ILE A 492 -1.83 -16.44 15.80
N ALA A 493 -1.20 -15.82 14.81
CA ALA A 493 -1.84 -15.47 13.56
C ALA A 493 -0.90 -15.54 12.36
N TRP A 494 -1.50 -15.70 11.19
CA TRP A 494 -0.85 -15.61 9.88
C TRP A 494 -1.92 -15.37 8.81
N ASN A 495 -1.50 -15.05 7.60
CA ASN A 495 -2.40 -14.86 6.47
C ASN A 495 -2.47 -16.09 5.57
N VAL A 496 -3.59 -16.23 4.87
CA VAL A 496 -3.78 -17.23 3.82
C VAL A 496 -4.44 -16.57 2.61
N GLY A 497 -4.09 -17.02 1.40
CA GLY A 497 -4.69 -16.56 0.15
C GLY A 497 -5.39 -17.71 -0.56
N PRO A 498 -6.69 -17.97 -0.27
CA PRO A 498 -7.46 -18.99 -0.98
C PRO A 498 -7.46 -18.75 -2.48
N LEU A 499 -7.21 -19.79 -3.29
CA LEU A 499 -7.23 -19.76 -4.76
C LEU A 499 -8.62 -19.50 -5.34
N THR A 500 -9.14 -18.29 -5.16
CA THR A 500 -10.45 -17.85 -5.62
C THR A 500 -10.33 -16.53 -6.39
N ALA A 501 -11.22 -16.32 -7.37
CA ALA A 501 -11.28 -15.05 -8.10
C ALA A 501 -11.46 -13.84 -7.15
N ARG A 502 -12.29 -14.00 -6.10
CA ARG A 502 -12.57 -12.93 -5.14
C ARG A 502 -11.32 -12.51 -4.36
N GLN A 503 -10.59 -13.46 -3.78
CA GLN A 503 -9.36 -13.16 -3.04
C GLN A 503 -8.33 -12.46 -3.93
N TYR A 504 -8.13 -12.96 -5.15
CA TYR A 504 -7.16 -12.41 -6.08
C TYR A 504 -7.54 -11.00 -6.55
N ALA A 505 -8.82 -10.76 -6.88
CA ALA A 505 -9.33 -9.45 -7.28
C ALA A 505 -9.13 -8.39 -6.19
N LEU A 506 -9.58 -8.68 -4.96
CA LEU A 506 -9.41 -7.75 -3.83
C LEU A 506 -7.95 -7.46 -3.50
N ALA A 507 -7.04 -8.43 -3.73
CA ALA A 507 -5.62 -8.25 -3.54
C ALA A 507 -4.97 -7.34 -4.60
N LEU A 508 -5.39 -7.48 -5.87
CA LEU A 508 -4.96 -6.58 -6.95
C LEU A 508 -5.54 -5.17 -6.80
N GLU A 509 -6.81 -5.04 -6.42
CA GLU A 509 -7.45 -3.75 -6.15
C GLU A 509 -6.72 -3.01 -5.03
N ARG A 510 -6.42 -3.68 -3.90
CA ARG A 510 -5.61 -3.10 -2.83
C ARG A 510 -4.20 -2.78 -3.29
N TYR A 511 -3.59 -3.61 -4.13
CA TYR A 511 -2.26 -3.36 -4.68
C TYR A 511 -2.21 -2.08 -5.52
N GLU A 512 -3.21 -1.83 -6.37
CA GLU A 512 -3.30 -0.58 -7.13
C GLU A 512 -3.68 0.62 -6.26
N TRP A 513 -4.62 0.46 -5.31
CA TRP A 513 -4.97 1.50 -4.35
C TRP A 513 -3.76 1.96 -3.52
N ASN A 514 -2.96 1.01 -3.06
CA ASN A 514 -1.72 1.28 -2.33
C ASN A 514 -0.74 2.14 -3.16
N LYS A 515 -0.68 1.97 -4.49
CA LYS A 515 0.14 2.84 -5.34
C LYS A 515 -0.36 4.28 -5.37
N VAL A 516 -1.68 4.49 -5.33
CA VAL A 516 -2.32 5.81 -5.27
C VAL A 516 -1.97 6.51 -3.96
N GLU A 517 -2.11 5.78 -2.85
CA GLU A 517 -1.87 6.28 -1.48
C GLU A 517 -0.39 6.30 -1.07
N ASN A 518 0.54 5.95 -1.98
CA ASN A 518 1.97 5.77 -1.68
C ASN A 518 2.24 4.84 -0.48
N PHE A 519 1.44 3.78 -0.36
CA PHE A 519 1.57 2.75 0.66
C PHE A 519 2.27 1.51 0.07
N LYS A 520 3.23 0.93 0.79
CA LYS A 520 3.92 -0.28 0.33
C LYS A 520 3.01 -1.51 0.37
N SER A 521 2.81 -2.16 -0.78
CA SER A 521 2.28 -3.52 -0.81
C SER A 521 3.34 -4.53 -0.44
N ILE A 522 3.26 -5.09 0.76
CA ILE A 522 4.20 -6.12 1.20
C ILE A 522 4.03 -7.46 0.46
N VAL A 523 2.85 -7.71 -0.13
CA VAL A 523 2.68 -8.82 -1.08
C VAL A 523 3.02 -8.30 -2.48
N PRO A 524 4.10 -8.80 -3.11
CA PRO A 524 4.51 -8.41 -4.45
C PRO A 524 3.60 -9.09 -5.47
N MET A 525 2.44 -8.46 -5.77
CA MET A 525 1.38 -9.08 -6.54
C MET A 525 1.82 -9.44 -7.96
N VAL A 526 2.70 -8.67 -8.60
CA VAL A 526 3.19 -9.03 -9.94
C VAL A 526 4.05 -10.28 -9.84
N HIS A 527 5.04 -10.31 -8.94
CA HIS A 527 5.87 -11.49 -8.73
C HIS A 527 5.05 -12.74 -8.38
N LEU A 528 4.10 -12.61 -7.45
CA LEU A 528 3.19 -13.68 -7.06
C LEU A 528 2.40 -14.20 -8.25
N THR A 529 1.86 -13.32 -9.10
CA THR A 529 1.08 -13.69 -10.29
C THR A 529 1.89 -14.56 -11.25
N TRP A 530 3.14 -14.19 -11.52
CA TRP A 530 4.02 -14.98 -12.38
C TRP A 530 4.35 -16.34 -11.77
N ASN A 531 4.52 -16.44 -10.45
CA ASN A 531 4.71 -17.74 -9.80
C ASN A 531 3.45 -18.59 -9.82
N LEU A 532 2.26 -18.00 -9.63
CA LEU A 532 0.99 -18.72 -9.78
C LEU A 532 0.88 -19.29 -11.20
N ALA A 533 1.16 -18.49 -12.23
CA ALA A 533 1.12 -18.94 -13.62
C ALA A 533 2.04 -20.13 -13.90
N ARG A 534 3.21 -20.20 -13.22
CA ARG A 534 4.15 -21.34 -13.32
C ARG A 534 3.68 -22.57 -12.54
N ASN A 535 3.07 -22.37 -11.37
CA ASN A 535 2.93 -23.43 -10.36
C ASN A 535 1.52 -24.05 -10.30
N ILE A 536 0.48 -23.35 -10.75
CA ILE A 536 -0.90 -23.79 -10.59
C ILE A 536 -1.66 -23.92 -11.90
N ARG A 537 -2.59 -24.87 -11.93
CA ARG A 537 -3.60 -25.00 -12.99
C ARG A 537 -4.89 -24.36 -12.49
N VAL A 538 -5.43 -23.41 -13.24
CA VAL A 538 -6.66 -22.68 -12.86
C VAL A 538 -7.82 -23.14 -13.72
N SER A 539 -8.90 -23.56 -13.07
CA SER A 539 -10.16 -23.96 -13.72
C SER A 539 -11.28 -22.92 -13.61
N ASP A 540 -11.21 -21.97 -12.66
CA ASP A 540 -12.15 -20.86 -12.55
C ASP A 540 -11.87 -19.81 -13.65
N PRO A 541 -12.80 -19.58 -14.60
CA PRO A 541 -12.60 -18.61 -15.68
C PRO A 541 -12.35 -17.18 -15.19
N ARG A 542 -12.94 -16.78 -14.06
CA ARG A 542 -12.76 -15.42 -13.51
C ARG A 542 -11.36 -15.24 -12.96
N LEU A 543 -10.87 -16.22 -12.19
CA LEU A 543 -9.51 -16.19 -11.67
C LEU A 543 -8.48 -16.25 -12.81
N HIS A 544 -8.67 -17.16 -13.77
CA HIS A 544 -7.80 -17.26 -14.95
C HIS A 544 -7.77 -15.93 -15.73
N GLY A 545 -8.94 -15.33 -15.97
CA GLY A 545 -9.04 -14.03 -16.65
C GLY A 545 -8.26 -12.92 -15.95
N ALA A 546 -8.41 -12.80 -14.63
CA ALA A 546 -7.71 -11.79 -13.83
C ALA A 546 -6.18 -12.02 -13.81
N VAL A 547 -5.74 -13.26 -13.61
CA VAL A 547 -4.30 -13.62 -13.66
C VAL A 547 -3.73 -13.30 -15.04
N ARG A 548 -4.40 -13.73 -16.11
CA ARG A 548 -3.95 -13.50 -17.49
C ARG A 548 -3.88 -12.02 -17.85
N THR A 549 -4.83 -11.21 -17.39
CA THR A 549 -4.77 -9.75 -17.55
C THR A 549 -3.54 -9.17 -16.83
N CYS A 550 -3.26 -9.58 -15.59
CA CYS A 550 -2.10 -9.10 -14.84
C CYS A 550 -0.77 -9.53 -15.48
N LEU A 551 -0.66 -10.77 -15.97
CA LEU A 551 0.51 -11.24 -16.72
C LEU A 551 0.73 -10.42 -17.99
N ARG A 552 -0.34 -10.18 -18.77
CA ARG A 552 -0.28 -9.33 -19.97
C ARG A 552 0.21 -7.92 -19.64
N GLN A 553 -0.37 -7.30 -18.61
CA GLN A 553 -0.02 -5.93 -18.22
C GLN A 553 1.41 -5.82 -17.72
N SER A 554 1.86 -6.77 -16.90
CA SER A 554 3.24 -6.79 -16.39
C SER A 554 4.27 -7.12 -17.47
N LEU A 555 3.96 -7.99 -18.44
CA LEU A 555 4.82 -8.25 -19.60
C LEU A 555 5.01 -6.98 -20.45
N ARG A 556 3.93 -6.23 -20.68
CA ARG A 556 3.98 -4.94 -21.39
C ARG A 556 4.79 -3.90 -20.62
N ALA A 557 4.59 -3.80 -19.31
CA ALA A 557 5.33 -2.89 -18.45
C ALA A 557 6.84 -3.19 -18.44
N ALA A 558 7.21 -4.47 -18.38
CA ALA A 558 8.57 -4.94 -18.52
C ALA A 558 9.17 -4.54 -19.88
N ALA A 559 8.50 -4.90 -20.98
CA ALA A 559 8.95 -4.58 -22.34
C ALA A 559 9.11 -3.07 -22.56
N GLY A 560 8.14 -2.27 -22.10
CA GLY A 560 8.18 -0.82 -22.20
C GLY A 560 9.30 -0.20 -21.37
N THR A 561 9.59 -0.74 -20.18
CA THR A 561 10.70 -0.26 -19.34
C THR A 561 12.05 -0.54 -20.00
N LEU A 562 12.25 -1.77 -20.50
CA LEU A 562 13.46 -2.15 -21.24
C LEU A 562 13.64 -1.29 -22.50
N ALA A 563 12.57 -1.05 -23.26
CA ALA A 563 12.60 -0.19 -24.43
C ALA A 563 12.95 1.26 -24.07
N ALA A 564 12.38 1.81 -22.99
CA ALA A 564 12.66 3.16 -22.52
C ALA A 564 14.12 3.35 -22.05
N ALA A 565 14.70 2.31 -21.43
CA ALA A 565 16.10 2.27 -21.04
C ALA A 565 17.02 2.22 -22.28
N ARG A 566 16.78 1.27 -23.20
CA ARG A 566 17.57 1.11 -24.45
C ARG A 566 17.53 2.37 -25.32
N ALA A 567 16.36 3.01 -25.46
CA ALA A 567 16.19 4.24 -26.24
C ALA A 567 17.00 5.44 -25.69
N ARG A 568 17.45 5.36 -24.42
CA ARG A 568 18.29 6.38 -23.76
C ARG A 568 19.75 5.95 -23.61
N GLY A 569 20.15 4.85 -24.26
CA GLY A 569 21.51 4.33 -24.15
C GLY A 569 21.85 3.75 -22.78
N VAL A 570 20.85 3.47 -21.92
CA VAL A 570 21.07 2.82 -20.62
C VAL A 570 21.48 1.37 -20.88
N PRO A 571 22.63 0.90 -20.37
CA PRO A 571 23.03 -0.49 -20.54
C PRO A 571 22.00 -1.42 -19.88
N VAL A 572 21.58 -2.45 -20.59
CA VAL A 572 20.74 -3.53 -20.07
C VAL A 572 21.61 -4.76 -19.88
N ARG A 573 21.61 -5.32 -18.66
CA ARG A 573 22.37 -6.53 -18.33
C ARG A 573 21.45 -7.58 -17.74
N PHE A 574 21.61 -8.81 -18.18
CA PHE A 574 20.97 -9.93 -17.50
C PHE A 574 21.60 -10.11 -16.11
N HIS A 575 20.75 -10.10 -15.09
CA HIS A 575 21.13 -10.33 -13.70
C HIS A 575 20.68 -11.71 -13.23
N GLY A 576 19.53 -12.18 -13.72
CA GLY A 576 18.88 -13.38 -13.21
C GLY A 576 18.25 -13.14 -11.83
N ARG A 577 17.69 -14.22 -11.26
CA ARG A 577 17.24 -14.25 -9.86
C ARG A 577 17.72 -15.51 -9.15
N ALA A 578 18.14 -15.35 -7.91
CA ALA A 578 18.49 -16.48 -7.05
C ALA A 578 17.23 -17.15 -6.47
N ARG A 579 17.34 -18.44 -6.15
CA ARG A 579 16.27 -19.16 -5.47
C ARG A 579 16.02 -18.55 -4.09
N GLY A 580 14.77 -18.19 -3.80
CA GLY A 580 14.40 -17.57 -2.53
C GLY A 580 14.70 -16.07 -2.43
N GLU A 581 15.17 -15.44 -3.51
CA GLU A 581 15.39 -14.00 -3.55
C GLU A 581 14.08 -13.22 -3.39
N ALA A 582 14.08 -12.28 -2.45
CA ALA A 582 12.93 -11.42 -2.18
C ALA A 582 12.61 -10.50 -3.37
N SER A 583 11.34 -10.11 -3.50
CA SER A 583 10.96 -9.14 -4.53
C SER A 583 11.54 -7.76 -4.25
N HIS A 584 11.90 -7.05 -5.32
CA HIS A 584 12.49 -5.72 -5.26
C HIS A 584 11.43 -4.62 -5.22
N TYR A 585 11.75 -3.56 -4.48
CA TYR A 585 10.90 -2.38 -4.32
C TYR A 585 11.70 -1.13 -4.60
N CYS A 586 11.04 -0.12 -5.16
CA CYS A 586 11.64 1.16 -5.45
C CYS A 586 12.07 1.86 -4.15
N GLY A 587 13.35 2.18 -3.99
CA GLY A 587 13.88 2.86 -2.80
C GLY A 587 13.35 4.27 -2.57
N ALA A 588 12.59 4.84 -3.53
CA ALA A 588 12.03 6.19 -3.43
C ALA A 588 10.51 6.23 -3.23
N CYS A 589 9.75 5.24 -3.72
CA CYS A 589 8.28 5.24 -3.61
C CYS A 589 7.68 3.90 -3.17
N GLU A 590 8.53 2.93 -2.80
CA GLU A 590 8.16 1.62 -2.27
C GLU A 590 7.22 0.77 -3.13
N ARG A 591 7.01 1.15 -4.39
CA ARG A 591 6.31 0.31 -5.38
C ARG A 591 7.16 -0.89 -5.75
N GLU A 592 6.51 -2.03 -5.95
CA GLU A 592 7.16 -3.22 -6.52
C GLU A 592 7.81 -2.87 -7.87
N VAL A 593 9.06 -3.29 -8.05
CA VAL A 593 9.77 -3.19 -9.31
C VAL A 593 10.08 -4.61 -9.75
N TRP A 594 9.45 -5.02 -10.85
CA TRP A 594 9.51 -6.40 -11.33
C TRP A 594 10.19 -6.47 -12.69
N HIS A 595 11.06 -7.47 -12.86
CA HIS A 595 11.80 -7.82 -14.06
C HIS A 595 12.85 -6.82 -14.55
N ALA A 596 12.50 -5.54 -14.75
CA ALA A 596 13.42 -4.50 -15.24
C ALA A 596 13.79 -3.53 -14.11
N LEU A 597 14.91 -3.80 -13.43
CA LEU A 597 15.36 -3.05 -12.25
C LEU A 597 16.30 -1.92 -12.68
N LEU A 598 15.99 -0.66 -12.36
CA LEU A 598 16.90 0.46 -12.61
C LEU A 598 17.72 0.73 -11.35
N VAL A 599 19.03 0.58 -11.45
CA VAL A 599 19.97 0.80 -10.34
C VAL A 599 20.98 1.88 -10.71
N ARG A 600 21.45 2.66 -9.73
CA ARG A 600 22.50 3.65 -9.96
C ARG A 600 23.87 3.00 -9.89
N ALA A 601 24.70 3.19 -10.92
CA ALA A 601 25.99 2.51 -11.04
C ALA A 601 27.01 2.88 -9.96
N HIS A 602 26.84 4.03 -9.29
CA HIS A 602 27.77 4.56 -8.30
C HIS A 602 27.35 4.30 -6.84
N GLU A 603 26.18 3.69 -6.60
CA GLU A 603 25.70 3.45 -5.25
C GLU A 603 26.23 2.11 -4.71
N ARG A 604 26.94 2.15 -3.57
CA ARG A 604 27.53 0.95 -2.93
C ARG A 604 26.50 -0.12 -2.57
N ARG A 605 25.26 0.29 -2.32
CA ARG A 605 24.09 -0.58 -2.22
C ARG A 605 23.32 -0.35 -3.52
N HIS A 606 23.16 -1.37 -4.35
CA HIS A 606 22.39 -1.29 -5.60
C HIS A 606 20.92 -1.01 -5.28
N VAL A 607 20.56 0.25 -5.00
CA VAL A 607 19.18 0.64 -4.70
C VAL A 607 18.39 0.56 -5.99
N VAL A 608 17.29 -0.19 -5.94
CA VAL A 608 16.38 -0.36 -7.08
C VAL A 608 15.45 0.84 -7.17
N HIS A 609 15.21 1.33 -8.38
CA HIS A 609 14.26 2.38 -8.70
C HIS A 609 13.27 1.90 -9.76
N CYS A 610 12.01 2.33 -9.65
CA CYS A 610 11.06 2.21 -10.75
C CYS A 610 11.39 3.25 -11.84
N LEU A 611 10.92 3.03 -13.07
CA LEU A 611 11.17 3.94 -14.20
C LEU A 611 10.74 5.39 -13.93
N ALA A 612 9.61 5.59 -13.26
CA ALA A 612 9.12 6.93 -12.93
C ALA A 612 10.08 7.67 -11.98
N CYS A 613 10.52 7.02 -10.89
CA CYS A 613 11.47 7.61 -9.94
C CYS A 613 12.84 7.82 -10.59
N ALA A 614 13.31 6.87 -11.39
CA ALA A 614 14.57 6.99 -12.10
C ALA A 614 14.56 8.19 -13.06
N ARG A 615 13.47 8.38 -13.82
CA ARG A 615 13.29 9.54 -14.71
C ARG A 615 13.14 10.86 -13.97
N ARG A 616 12.50 10.88 -12.80
CA ARG A 616 12.45 12.08 -11.95
C ARG A 616 13.84 12.47 -11.45
N ALA A 617 14.66 11.47 -11.13
CA ALA A 617 16.00 11.71 -10.62
C ALA A 617 17.02 12.03 -11.73
N SER A 618 16.83 11.47 -12.93
CA SER A 618 17.58 11.81 -14.15
C SER A 618 16.68 11.58 -15.37
N PRO A 619 16.18 12.63 -16.03
CA PRO A 619 15.26 12.49 -17.17
C PRO A 619 15.81 11.67 -18.35
N ALA A 620 17.13 11.76 -18.57
CA ALA A 620 17.87 10.98 -19.56
C ALA A 620 18.31 9.59 -19.03
N LEU A 621 18.02 9.27 -17.77
CA LEU A 621 18.51 8.07 -17.07
C LEU A 621 20.05 7.97 -17.03
N ALA A 622 20.75 9.11 -17.06
CA ALA A 622 22.20 9.16 -16.98
C ALA A 622 22.69 8.57 -15.65
N GLY A 623 23.69 7.69 -15.71
CA GLY A 623 24.26 7.01 -14.54
C GLY A 623 23.43 5.83 -14.00
N PHE A 624 22.33 5.47 -14.66
CA PHE A 624 21.58 4.25 -14.37
C PHE A 624 22.09 3.06 -15.18
N LEU A 625 21.88 1.87 -14.62
CA LEU A 625 22.01 0.57 -15.23
C LEU A 625 20.65 -0.12 -15.13
N CYS A 626 20.23 -0.84 -16.17
CA CYS A 626 19.03 -1.67 -16.13
C CYS A 626 19.41 -3.14 -15.99
N LEU A 627 18.90 -3.80 -14.95
CA LEU A 627 19.09 -5.21 -14.68
C LEU A 627 17.83 -5.98 -15.06
N GLU A 628 17.99 -7.02 -15.87
CA GLU A 628 16.93 -7.91 -16.33
C GLU A 628 16.94 -9.21 -15.50
N GLU A 629 15.84 -9.51 -14.83
CA GLU A 629 15.75 -10.65 -13.90
C GLU A 629 15.42 -12.00 -14.57
N HIS A 630 14.74 -11.98 -15.71
CA HIS A 630 14.26 -13.19 -16.39
C HIS A 630 14.51 -13.03 -17.89
N HIS A 631 14.71 -14.12 -18.63
CA HIS A 631 14.73 -14.00 -20.08
C HIS A 631 13.31 -13.73 -20.60
N VAL A 632 13.15 -12.77 -21.53
CA VAL A 632 11.85 -12.47 -22.13
C VAL A 632 11.20 -13.71 -22.77
N ASP A 633 12.00 -14.60 -23.37
CA ASP A 633 11.49 -15.85 -23.98
C ASP A 633 10.90 -16.81 -22.94
N GLU A 634 11.45 -16.85 -21.72
CA GLU A 634 10.90 -17.62 -20.61
C GLU A 634 9.53 -17.04 -20.18
N LEU A 635 9.46 -15.71 -20.05
CA LEU A 635 8.21 -15.03 -19.71
C LEU A 635 7.13 -15.25 -20.78
N ALA A 636 7.52 -15.25 -22.05
CA ALA A 636 6.63 -15.54 -23.16
C ALA A 636 6.06 -16.97 -23.08
N GLN A 637 6.92 -17.96 -22.82
CA GLN A 637 6.50 -19.35 -22.65
C GLN A 637 5.54 -19.53 -21.47
N VAL A 638 5.82 -18.91 -20.32
CA VAL A 638 4.94 -18.98 -19.14
C VAL A 638 3.58 -18.34 -19.43
N TYR A 639 3.55 -17.19 -20.09
CA TYR A 639 2.31 -16.51 -20.47
C TYR A 639 1.46 -17.35 -21.42
N ASP A 640 2.08 -17.90 -22.49
CA ASP A 640 1.37 -18.68 -23.50
C ASP A 640 0.90 -20.05 -22.94
N ALA A 641 1.68 -20.66 -22.04
CA ALA A 641 1.33 -21.92 -21.37
C ALA A 641 0.22 -21.76 -20.32
N PHE A 642 0.01 -20.56 -19.77
CA PHE A 642 -1.03 -20.31 -18.78
C PHE A 642 -2.42 -20.26 -19.43
N VAL A 643 -3.00 -21.43 -19.65
CA VAL A 643 -4.33 -21.62 -20.26
C VAL A 643 -5.36 -22.08 -19.22
N LEU A 644 -6.63 -21.80 -19.50
CA LEU A 644 -7.75 -22.25 -18.67
C LEU A 644 -7.83 -23.78 -18.68
N HIS A 645 -7.68 -24.40 -17.51
CA HIS A 645 -7.74 -25.84 -17.37
C HIS A 645 -9.20 -26.31 -17.31
N ARG A 646 -9.65 -27.06 -18.31
CA ARG A 646 -10.96 -27.74 -18.27
C ARG A 646 -10.84 -28.95 -17.34
N ALA A 647 -11.64 -29.00 -16.28
CA ALA A 647 -11.78 -30.23 -15.51
C ALA A 647 -12.28 -31.34 -16.45
N ALA A 648 -11.64 -32.51 -16.44
CA ALA A 648 -12.22 -33.66 -17.11
C ALA A 648 -13.62 -33.88 -16.51
N GLY A 649 -14.65 -33.99 -17.36
CA GLY A 649 -15.97 -34.39 -16.90
C GLY A 649 -15.88 -35.74 -16.17
N PRO A 650 -16.87 -36.10 -15.33
CA PRO A 650 -16.96 -37.46 -14.84
C PRO A 650 -16.87 -38.41 -16.04
N ALA A 651 -16.02 -39.43 -15.93
CA ALA A 651 -15.98 -40.49 -16.94
C ALA A 651 -17.42 -41.02 -17.10
N PRO A 652 -17.92 -41.21 -18.33
CA PRO A 652 -19.21 -41.86 -18.50
C PRO A 652 -19.14 -43.25 -17.85
N ASP A 653 -20.15 -43.56 -17.03
CA ASP A 653 -20.30 -44.84 -16.32
C ASP A 653 -20.25 -46.05 -17.27
#